data_AF-A0ABD3XJ69-F1
#
_entry.id   AF-A0ABD3XJ69-F1
#
_cell.length_a   1.000
_cell.length_b   1.000
_cell.length_c   1.000
_cell.angle_alpha   90.00
_cell.angle_beta   90.00
_cell.angle_gamma   90.00
#
_symmetry.space_group_name_H-M   'P 1'
#
loop_
_entity.id
_entity.type
_entity.pdbx_description
1 polymer ?
#
loop_
_entity_poly.entity_id
_entity_poly.type
_entity_poly.pdbx_seq_one_letter_code
_entity_poly.pdbx_strand_id
1 'polypeptide(L)'
;MADRATREAMSKISLIVMKLLHHIGINKKVRKWRRYMWTQLETLLSLKNTHETGNCGQVFVFGSQIEGSTTAGLKSDLDLVLFADVFAVINIQDAEPGILTFLMVRDEDTNPGYYKLQLVSSFTKEALHAKPFEAVTSTSLAIDRSQRMVLNASSFIWDNATEVHGPASRVLRGALTNDYIMAVRVTTRTQADISWLLRPRQNNWITQNELEYFLEKDLFLVPVGNPLSSERHLEWRLSFTAIERELMWRLNNTQIACCVLMKMINKCFITPAVGKCVSSYHCKTLLFHLIDNTDVEFWKPNNLLTCLNLMLITLSLWVESGFCPNYFITNENMFLGKLDGQLRTRLHGVLVNLIDQDFKYLTQIGCDGLGQALSECCSKHHTQPDTIPALLEGFQRINDCDIHSCVAISFVISSVFSSYTNLLQLGETAALHTLIQWYQTCNIVLHDSLFVLTALICSHFGSHLASSCIATNSMYCRDMEMAHMFLSIGTNSDVTAGTLKLAGFYLKLGCASLAEKVLIAVEQHFRHYISDVSPVEAKFFKENTIHKLMSEDMTTAQIFKRCIAVSVIYLPSEIHCTLPPLGFEMFRSVGADPDLRDPQKDYWYDWAVVDARPYTYFLQYQTYSALGMETHRMVALQNLAWSLTQERIMHTETCLNLLAYCLRQEGLLNLALEHLQLSLQLKPEHNAAKWQIFDMLTQLYNNREVF
;
A
#
# COMPACT_ATOMS: atom_id res chain seq x y z
N MET A 1 6.00 -15.30 49.99
CA MET A 1 6.01 -16.49 49.10
C MET A 1 4.79 -16.53 48.16
N ALA A 2 3.57 -16.20 48.61
CA ALA A 2 2.37 -16.15 47.76
C ALA A 2 2.48 -15.21 46.53
N ASP A 3 3.07 -14.03 46.69
CA ASP A 3 3.23 -13.03 45.61
C ASP A 3 4.15 -13.52 44.45
N ARG A 4 5.18 -14.32 44.75
CA ARG A 4 6.09 -14.84 43.72
C ARG A 4 5.43 -15.88 42.83
N ALA A 5 4.64 -16.78 43.43
CA ALA A 5 3.93 -17.83 42.70
C ALA A 5 2.86 -17.24 41.77
N THR A 6 2.12 -16.23 42.23
CA THR A 6 1.13 -15.51 41.41
C THR A 6 1.78 -14.77 40.24
N ARG A 7 2.89 -14.06 40.47
CA ARG A 7 3.65 -13.40 39.39
C ARG A 7 4.18 -14.38 38.36
N GLU A 8 4.68 -15.54 38.80
CA GLU A 8 5.18 -16.58 37.89
C GLU A 8 4.05 -17.21 37.06
N ALA A 9 2.88 -17.42 37.66
CA ALA A 9 1.68 -17.90 36.95
C ALA A 9 1.21 -16.88 35.91
N MET A 10 1.07 -15.59 36.28
CA MET A 10 0.73 -14.52 35.34
C MET A 10 1.72 -14.41 34.18
N SER A 11 3.01 -14.59 34.47
CA SER A 11 4.06 -14.60 33.45
C SER A 11 3.87 -15.75 32.46
N LYS A 12 3.59 -16.97 32.93
CA LYS A 12 3.35 -18.14 32.06
C LYS A 12 2.10 -17.94 31.19
N ILE A 13 1.01 -17.46 31.78
CA ILE A 13 -0.25 -17.22 31.03
C ILE A 13 -0.06 -16.08 30.02
N SER A 14 0.66 -15.02 30.36
CA SER A 14 1.02 -13.94 29.43
C SER A 14 1.68 -14.48 28.17
N LEU A 15 2.63 -15.41 28.31
CA LEU A 15 3.30 -16.04 27.18
C LEU A 15 2.36 -16.93 26.35
N ILE A 16 1.42 -17.64 26.99
CA ILE A 16 0.40 -18.44 26.29
C ILE A 16 -0.51 -17.52 25.47
N VAL A 17 -1.04 -16.46 26.07
CA VAL A 17 -1.90 -15.49 25.37
C VAL A 17 -1.16 -14.82 24.22
N MET A 18 0.10 -14.41 24.41
CA MET A 18 0.94 -13.88 23.33
C MET A 18 1.07 -14.86 22.15
N LYS A 19 1.28 -16.16 22.44
CA LYS A 19 1.33 -17.18 21.38
C LYS A 19 -0.01 -17.31 20.66
N LEU A 20 -1.13 -17.35 21.38
CA LEU A 20 -2.46 -17.41 20.75
C LEU A 20 -2.72 -16.17 19.86
N LEU A 21 -2.38 -14.98 20.33
CA LEU A 21 -2.49 -13.74 19.55
C LEU A 21 -1.64 -13.78 18.27
N HIS A 22 -0.43 -14.36 18.33
CA HIS A 22 0.40 -14.54 17.13
C HIS A 22 -0.25 -15.42 16.07
N HIS A 23 -0.96 -16.49 16.48
CA HIS A 23 -1.67 -17.41 15.58
C HIS A 23 -2.85 -16.73 14.87
N ILE A 24 -3.57 -15.85 15.57
CA ILE A 24 -4.66 -15.06 14.96
C ILE A 24 -4.17 -13.79 14.23
N GLY A 25 -2.87 -13.72 13.91
CA GLY A 25 -2.30 -12.71 13.00
C GLY A 25 -1.73 -11.45 13.66
N ILE A 26 -1.49 -11.44 14.98
CA ILE A 26 -0.89 -10.29 15.70
C ILE A 26 0.64 -10.40 15.81
N ASN A 27 1.27 -11.29 15.05
CA ASN A 27 2.73 -11.40 15.03
C ASN A 27 3.40 -10.28 14.20
N LYS A 28 4.67 -9.98 14.50
CA LYS A 28 5.43 -8.87 13.87
C LYS A 28 5.53 -8.99 12.34
N LYS A 29 5.71 -10.20 11.81
CA LYS A 29 5.90 -10.43 10.36
C LYS A 29 4.62 -10.08 9.60
N VAL A 30 3.48 -10.61 10.03
CA VAL A 30 2.17 -10.33 9.45
C VAL A 30 1.84 -8.83 9.52
N ARG A 31 2.08 -8.18 10.66
CA ARG A 31 1.84 -6.73 10.79
C ARG A 31 2.69 -5.90 9.83
N LYS A 32 3.99 -6.15 9.75
CA LYS A 32 4.88 -5.43 8.80
C LYS A 32 4.41 -5.61 7.37
N TRP A 33 3.96 -6.81 7.02
CA TRP A 33 3.46 -7.12 5.71
C TRP A 33 2.15 -6.39 5.40
N ARG A 34 1.17 -6.39 6.32
CA ARG A 34 -0.07 -5.61 6.17
C ARG A 34 0.21 -4.12 5.97
N ARG A 35 1.14 -3.55 6.73
CA ARG A 35 1.55 -2.15 6.58
C ARG A 35 1.99 -1.86 5.17
N TYR A 36 2.95 -2.64 4.67
CA TYR A 36 3.46 -2.52 3.31
C TYR A 36 2.31 -2.55 2.28
N MET A 37 1.43 -3.53 2.40
CA MET A 37 0.30 -3.76 1.50
C MET A 37 -0.72 -2.63 1.50
N TRP A 38 -1.13 -2.14 2.67
CA TRP A 38 -2.07 -1.02 2.76
C TRP A 38 -1.44 0.29 2.28
N THR A 39 -0.12 0.47 2.44
CA THR A 39 0.60 1.59 1.82
C THR A 39 0.62 1.47 0.29
N GLN A 40 0.71 0.27 -0.29
CA GLN A 40 0.55 0.10 -1.74
C GLN A 40 -0.87 0.45 -2.19
N LEU A 41 -1.88 0.00 -1.45
CA LEU A 41 -3.28 0.29 -1.74
C LEU A 41 -3.58 1.79 -1.65
N GLU A 42 -2.98 2.50 -0.70
CA GLU A 42 -3.07 3.96 -0.57
C GLU A 42 -2.67 4.66 -1.87
N THR A 43 -1.53 4.27 -2.47
CA THR A 43 -1.07 4.81 -3.75
C THR A 43 -2.04 4.47 -4.89
N LEU A 44 -2.51 3.21 -4.95
CA LEU A 44 -3.47 2.76 -5.97
C LEU A 44 -4.82 3.48 -5.88
N LEU A 45 -5.31 3.73 -4.66
CA LEU A 45 -6.55 4.46 -4.43
C LEU A 45 -6.42 5.93 -4.81
N SER A 46 -5.28 6.56 -4.51
CA SER A 46 -5.00 7.93 -4.91
C SER A 46 -5.02 8.08 -6.44
N LEU A 47 -4.36 7.14 -7.16
CA LEU A 47 -4.41 7.10 -8.62
C LEU A 47 -5.82 6.95 -9.17
N LYS A 48 -6.56 5.96 -8.65
CA LYS A 48 -7.92 5.69 -9.09
C LYS A 48 -8.76 6.96 -8.97
N ASN A 49 -8.64 7.64 -7.84
CA ASN A 49 -9.34 8.88 -7.60
C ASN A 49 -8.95 9.97 -8.62
N THR A 50 -7.65 10.12 -8.93
CA THR A 50 -7.18 11.03 -9.97
C THR A 50 -7.74 10.70 -11.34
N HIS A 51 -7.72 9.44 -11.75
CA HIS A 51 -8.20 9.01 -13.05
C HIS A 51 -9.73 9.12 -13.20
N GLU A 52 -10.50 8.77 -12.18
CA GLU A 52 -11.97 8.78 -12.23
C GLU A 52 -12.56 10.19 -12.15
N THR A 53 -11.94 11.07 -11.37
CA THR A 53 -12.51 12.41 -11.09
C THR A 53 -11.81 13.53 -11.85
N GLY A 54 -10.63 13.26 -12.44
CA GLY A 54 -9.77 14.29 -13.03
C GLY A 54 -9.17 15.26 -11.99
N ASN A 55 -9.35 15.00 -10.69
CA ASN A 55 -8.86 15.84 -9.59
C ASN A 55 -7.65 15.19 -8.92
N CYS A 56 -6.65 15.97 -8.50
CA CYS A 56 -5.47 15.49 -7.76
C CYS A 56 -5.75 15.06 -6.30
N GLY A 57 -6.92 14.48 -6.02
CA GLY A 57 -7.32 14.07 -4.69
C GLY A 57 -6.51 12.86 -4.20
N GLN A 58 -5.76 13.07 -3.12
CA GLN A 58 -4.93 12.08 -2.47
C GLN A 58 -5.75 11.26 -1.46
N VAL A 59 -5.38 10.00 -1.31
CA VAL A 59 -5.95 9.09 -0.32
C VAL A 59 -4.88 8.81 0.72
N PHE A 60 -5.26 8.85 2.00
CA PHE A 60 -4.43 8.41 3.11
C PHE A 60 -5.17 7.33 3.89
N VAL A 61 -4.61 6.12 3.92
CA VAL A 61 -5.17 4.95 4.59
C VAL A 61 -4.71 4.96 6.05
N PHE A 62 -5.66 4.83 6.98
CA PHE A 62 -5.32 4.79 8.40
C PHE A 62 -6.19 3.78 9.15
N GLY A 63 -6.04 3.75 10.47
CA GLY A 63 -6.87 2.91 11.31
C GLY A 63 -6.39 1.45 11.39
N SER A 64 -7.28 0.59 11.86
CA SER A 64 -6.86 -0.67 12.50
C SER A 64 -6.22 -1.67 11.54
N GLN A 65 -6.59 -1.62 10.26
CA GLN A 65 -6.10 -2.50 9.20
C GLN A 65 -4.62 -2.25 8.93
N ILE A 66 -4.26 -1.03 8.54
CA ILE A 66 -2.88 -0.63 8.24
C ILE A 66 -2.00 -0.54 9.50
N GLU A 67 -2.56 -0.22 10.66
CA GLU A 67 -1.81 -0.18 11.92
C GLU A 67 -1.39 -1.60 12.40
N GLY A 68 -2.10 -2.63 11.94
CA GLY A 68 -1.93 -4.01 12.38
C GLY A 68 -2.52 -4.26 13.77
N SER A 69 -3.60 -3.56 14.12
CA SER A 69 -4.31 -3.65 15.40
C SER A 69 -5.70 -4.33 15.25
N THR A 70 -5.86 -5.17 14.23
CA THR A 70 -7.10 -5.93 13.95
C THR A 70 -6.84 -7.41 13.67
N THR A 71 -7.88 -8.21 13.93
CA THR A 71 -8.03 -9.63 13.62
C THR A 71 -9.30 -9.83 12.77
N ALA A 72 -9.53 -11.04 12.27
CA ALA A 72 -10.72 -11.36 11.49
C ALA A 72 -12.01 -11.18 12.32
N GLY A 73 -12.02 -11.65 13.57
CA GLY A 73 -13.14 -11.57 14.50
C GLY A 73 -13.43 -10.16 14.99
N LEU A 74 -12.45 -9.25 14.97
CA LEU A 74 -12.69 -7.84 15.26
C LEU A 74 -13.51 -7.15 14.17
N LYS A 75 -13.41 -7.58 12.90
CA LYS A 75 -14.11 -6.99 11.75
C LYS A 75 -13.95 -5.47 11.70
N SER A 76 -12.70 -4.99 11.73
CA SER A 76 -12.45 -3.53 11.68
C SER A 76 -12.72 -2.98 10.29
N ASP A 77 -13.36 -1.83 10.23
CA ASP A 77 -13.65 -1.08 8.99
C ASP A 77 -12.35 -0.55 8.34
N LEU A 78 -12.44 -0.15 7.07
CA LEU A 78 -11.37 0.56 6.36
C LEU A 78 -11.59 2.06 6.49
N ASP A 79 -10.63 2.73 7.12
CA ASP A 79 -10.65 4.18 7.35
C ASP A 79 -9.76 4.90 6.32
N LEU A 80 -10.35 5.85 5.58
CA LEU A 80 -9.68 6.60 4.52
C LEU A 80 -9.84 8.11 4.73
N VAL A 81 -8.75 8.86 4.64
CA VAL A 81 -8.80 10.32 4.48
C VAL A 81 -8.64 10.64 3.00
N LEU A 82 -9.55 11.46 2.48
CA LEU A 82 -9.43 12.08 1.16
C LEU A 82 -9.08 13.56 1.34
N PHE A 83 -8.04 14.02 0.67
CA PHE A 83 -7.63 15.42 0.71
C PHE A 83 -7.08 15.84 -0.65
N ALA A 84 -7.13 17.14 -0.94
CA ALA A 84 -6.60 17.71 -2.18
C ALA A 84 -5.61 18.84 -1.85
N ASP A 85 -5.16 19.57 -2.87
CA ASP A 85 -4.32 20.77 -2.72
C ASP A 85 -5.15 21.97 -2.24
N VAL A 86 -5.81 21.78 -1.10
CA VAL A 86 -6.51 22.79 -0.31
C VAL A 86 -5.87 22.81 1.07
N PHE A 87 -5.38 23.98 1.48
CA PHE A 87 -4.56 24.11 2.67
C PHE A 87 -5.20 24.97 3.74
N ALA A 88 -4.79 24.72 4.99
CA ALA A 88 -5.12 25.54 6.13
C ALA A 88 -3.83 26.04 6.81
N VAL A 89 -3.81 27.33 7.13
CA VAL A 89 -2.68 28.02 7.77
C VAL A 89 -3.12 28.79 9.00
N ILE A 90 -2.22 29.00 9.95
CA ILE A 90 -2.48 29.84 11.12
C ILE A 90 -2.19 31.32 10.84
N ASN A 91 -1.15 31.62 10.06
CA ASN A 91 -0.87 32.98 9.63
C ASN A 91 -1.07 33.10 8.13
N ILE A 92 -1.70 34.20 7.73
CA ILE A 92 -1.94 34.52 6.32
C ILE A 92 -0.64 34.62 5.49
N GLN A 93 0.48 34.92 6.14
CA GLN A 93 1.81 35.03 5.51
C GLN A 93 2.36 33.67 5.05
N ASP A 94 1.87 32.58 5.64
CA ASP A 94 2.29 31.21 5.32
C ASP A 94 1.51 30.63 4.13
N ALA A 95 0.61 31.42 3.53
CA ALA A 95 -0.20 30.99 2.40
C ALA A 95 0.59 31.05 1.07
N GLU A 96 0.51 30.00 0.27
CA GLU A 96 1.20 29.91 -1.01
C GLU A 96 0.37 30.55 -2.15
N PRO A 97 0.98 31.40 -3.00
CA PRO A 97 0.29 32.00 -4.14
C PRO A 97 -0.26 30.94 -5.12
N GLY A 98 -1.50 31.14 -5.58
CA GLY A 98 -2.15 30.24 -6.57
C GLY A 98 -2.79 28.99 -5.98
N ILE A 99 -2.64 28.74 -4.67
CA ILE A 99 -3.26 27.58 -3.99
C ILE A 99 -4.40 28.03 -3.10
N LEU A 100 -5.52 27.29 -3.13
CA LEU A 100 -6.67 27.57 -2.29
C LEU A 100 -6.32 27.34 -0.82
N THR A 101 -6.24 28.42 -0.05
CA THR A 101 -5.80 28.41 1.34
C THR A 101 -6.83 29.06 2.26
N PHE A 102 -7.10 28.43 3.40
CA PHE A 102 -7.99 28.93 4.45
C PHE A 102 -7.20 29.31 5.71
N LEU A 103 -7.63 30.37 6.39
CA LEU A 103 -7.07 30.77 7.67
C LEU A 103 -7.78 30.02 8.81
N MET A 104 -7.01 29.38 9.67
CA MET A 104 -7.50 28.72 10.88
C MET A 104 -7.81 29.76 11.94
N VAL A 105 -9.09 29.94 12.26
CA VAL A 105 -9.54 30.92 13.26
C VAL A 105 -10.25 30.25 14.42
N ARG A 106 -10.12 30.84 15.61
CA ARG A 106 -10.78 30.42 16.85
C ARG A 106 -11.42 31.63 17.50
N ASP A 107 -12.62 31.45 18.03
CA ASP A 107 -13.23 32.41 18.95
C ASP A 107 -12.89 32.03 20.40
N GLU A 108 -13.17 32.92 21.36
CA GLU A 108 -12.85 32.72 22.78
C GLU A 108 -13.46 31.43 23.38
N ASP A 109 -14.65 31.04 22.91
CA ASP A 109 -15.36 29.83 23.36
C ASP A 109 -15.06 28.59 22.49
N THR A 110 -14.27 28.71 21.43
CA THR A 110 -13.96 27.57 20.57
C THR A 110 -13.06 26.60 21.33
N ASN A 111 -13.55 25.37 21.53
CA ASN A 111 -12.83 24.34 22.27
C ASN A 111 -11.43 24.06 21.70
N PRO A 112 -10.43 23.74 22.55
CA PRO A 112 -9.10 23.34 22.08
C PRO A 112 -9.18 22.20 21.05
N GLY A 113 -8.44 22.35 19.94
CA GLY A 113 -8.44 21.37 18.84
C GLY A 113 -9.54 21.57 17.80
N TYR A 114 -10.46 22.52 17.98
CA TYR A 114 -11.46 22.89 16.99
C TYR A 114 -11.16 24.28 16.40
N TYR A 115 -11.47 24.45 15.12
CA TYR A 115 -11.19 25.66 14.35
C TYR A 115 -12.33 25.93 13.37
N LYS A 116 -12.54 27.19 12.99
CA LYS A 116 -13.29 27.56 11.78
C LYS A 116 -12.29 27.92 10.68
N LEU A 117 -12.64 27.71 9.43
CA LEU A 117 -11.76 27.94 8.28
C LEU A 117 -12.21 29.17 7.51
N GLN A 118 -11.58 30.31 7.78
CA GLN A 118 -11.93 31.58 7.14
C GLN A 118 -11.37 31.64 5.72
N LEU A 119 -12.21 32.02 4.76
CA LEU A 119 -11.78 32.30 3.40
C LEU A 119 -11.03 33.64 3.36
N VAL A 120 -9.84 33.64 2.76
CA VAL A 120 -9.03 34.84 2.57
C VAL A 120 -9.17 35.34 1.13
N SER A 121 -9.58 36.60 0.96
CA SER A 121 -10.03 37.17 -0.32
C SER A 121 -8.98 37.23 -1.45
N SER A 122 -7.69 37.15 -1.15
CA SER A 122 -6.58 37.27 -2.12
C SER A 122 -6.46 36.13 -3.14
N PHE A 123 -7.27 35.07 -3.04
CA PHE A 123 -7.13 33.84 -3.84
C PHE A 123 -8.24 33.61 -4.90
N THR A 124 -9.07 34.61 -5.19
CA THR A 124 -10.47 34.37 -5.65
C THR A 124 -10.81 34.66 -7.12
N LYS A 125 -9.89 34.46 -8.08
CA LYS A 125 -10.33 34.27 -9.49
C LYS A 125 -9.68 33.09 -10.19
N GLU A 126 -8.38 32.88 -10.06
CA GLU A 126 -7.67 31.82 -10.78
C GLU A 126 -7.70 30.45 -10.06
N ALA A 127 -7.69 30.42 -8.72
CA ALA A 127 -7.64 29.17 -7.95
C ALA A 127 -8.97 28.37 -7.93
N LEU A 128 -10.11 29.03 -8.19
CA LEU A 128 -11.41 28.37 -8.36
C LEU A 128 -11.60 27.76 -9.76
N HIS A 129 -10.75 28.11 -10.73
CA HIS A 129 -10.72 27.51 -12.07
C HIS A 129 -9.80 26.30 -12.17
N ALA A 130 -8.81 26.18 -11.28
CA ALA A 130 -8.20 24.90 -10.99
C ALA A 130 -9.28 23.99 -10.41
N LYS A 131 -9.28 22.70 -10.73
CA LYS A 131 -10.24 21.71 -10.20
C LYS A 131 -9.69 20.96 -8.96
N PRO A 132 -9.28 21.58 -7.83
CA PRO A 132 -8.78 20.77 -6.72
C PRO A 132 -9.91 20.18 -5.89
N PHE A 133 -11.14 20.72 -5.97
CA PHE A 133 -12.29 20.20 -5.21
C PHE A 133 -13.64 20.64 -5.83
N GLU A 134 -14.38 19.75 -6.50
CA GLU A 134 -15.78 20.05 -6.93
C GLU A 134 -16.69 20.41 -5.74
N ALA A 135 -16.29 20.07 -4.50
CA ALA A 135 -17.08 20.32 -3.30
C ALA A 135 -16.84 21.68 -2.61
N VAL A 136 -15.85 22.49 -3.03
CA VAL A 136 -15.73 23.89 -2.53
C VAL A 136 -16.35 24.83 -3.55
N THR A 137 -17.65 25.04 -3.39
CA THR A 137 -18.43 25.98 -4.19
C THR A 137 -18.86 27.16 -3.34
N SER A 138 -19.48 28.17 -3.95
CA SER A 138 -20.10 29.27 -3.20
C SER A 138 -21.12 28.77 -2.17
N THR A 139 -21.75 27.62 -2.38
CA THR A 139 -22.70 27.00 -1.44
C THR A 139 -22.04 26.31 -0.25
N SER A 140 -20.72 26.10 -0.28
CA SER A 140 -19.95 25.52 0.82
C SER A 140 -19.46 26.58 1.82
N LEU A 141 -19.74 27.86 1.57
CA LEU A 141 -19.35 28.97 2.43
C LEU A 141 -20.54 29.43 3.28
N ALA A 142 -20.25 29.83 4.52
CA ALA A 142 -21.22 30.38 5.47
C ALA A 142 -20.63 31.60 6.17
N ILE A 143 -21.49 32.39 6.82
CA ILE A 143 -21.07 33.51 7.67
C ILE A 143 -21.18 33.03 9.12
N ASP A 144 -20.07 33.09 9.86
CA ASP A 144 -20.09 32.80 11.29
C ASP A 144 -20.60 34.00 12.11
N ARG A 145 -20.82 33.78 13.42
CA ARG A 145 -21.26 34.85 14.34
C ARG A 145 -20.35 36.07 14.37
N SER A 146 -19.06 35.89 14.09
CA SER A 146 -18.04 36.95 14.05
C SER A 146 -18.01 37.68 12.70
N GLN A 147 -19.01 37.44 11.84
CA GLN A 147 -19.17 38.03 10.51
C GLN A 147 -18.02 37.68 9.56
N ARG A 148 -17.37 36.52 9.77
CA ARG A 148 -16.34 36.00 8.87
C ARG A 148 -16.98 35.02 7.89
N MET A 149 -16.54 35.09 6.63
CA MET A 149 -16.87 34.07 5.64
C MET A 149 -16.01 32.83 5.90
N VAL A 150 -16.63 31.72 6.27
CA VAL A 150 -15.98 30.47 6.68
C VAL A 150 -16.48 29.28 5.88
N LEU A 151 -15.67 28.24 5.81
CA LEU A 151 -16.02 26.98 5.16
C LEU A 151 -16.97 26.15 6.05
N ASN A 152 -18.15 25.85 5.52
CA ASN A 152 -19.15 25.04 6.19
C ASN A 152 -18.70 23.56 6.22
N ALA A 153 -18.41 23.02 7.41
CA ALA A 153 -17.95 21.66 7.57
C ALA A 153 -19.01 20.64 7.14
N SER A 154 -20.31 20.94 7.34
CA SER A 154 -21.38 20.02 6.96
C SER A 154 -21.47 19.77 5.45
N SER A 155 -20.97 20.69 4.62
CA SER A 155 -20.92 20.55 3.16
C SER A 155 -19.90 19.50 2.69
N PHE A 156 -19.10 18.94 3.60
CA PHE A 156 -18.06 17.95 3.32
C PHE A 156 -18.45 16.53 3.76
N ILE A 157 -19.70 16.34 4.16
CA ILE A 157 -20.33 15.03 4.33
C ILE A 157 -20.88 14.61 2.97
N TRP A 158 -20.66 13.36 2.55
CA TRP A 158 -21.16 12.90 1.26
C TRP A 158 -22.70 12.79 1.25
N ASP A 159 -23.32 13.35 0.21
CA ASP A 159 -24.78 13.31 0.03
C ASP A 159 -25.34 11.88 -0.08
N ASN A 160 -24.54 10.92 -0.55
CA ASN A 160 -24.92 9.52 -0.70
C ASN A 160 -24.41 8.62 0.46
N ALA A 161 -23.99 9.20 1.58
CA ALA A 161 -23.58 8.43 2.75
C ALA A 161 -24.77 7.62 3.30
N THR A 162 -24.56 6.32 3.52
CA THR A 162 -25.57 5.45 4.13
C THR A 162 -25.63 5.63 5.65
N GLU A 163 -24.49 5.93 6.26
CA GLU A 163 -24.35 6.28 7.67
C GLU A 163 -23.27 7.35 7.85
N VAL A 164 -23.37 8.17 8.89
CA VAL A 164 -22.34 9.14 9.26
C VAL A 164 -21.87 8.86 10.68
N HIS A 165 -20.58 8.57 10.85
CA HIS A 165 -19.94 8.27 12.15
C HIS A 165 -18.87 9.31 12.47
N GLY A 166 -19.24 10.36 13.21
CA GLY A 166 -18.33 11.47 13.49
C GLY A 166 -17.95 12.20 12.18
N PRO A 167 -16.66 12.37 11.83
CA PRO A 167 -16.24 12.97 10.57
C PRO A 167 -16.33 12.02 9.37
N ALA A 168 -16.61 10.73 9.58
CA ALA A 168 -16.60 9.72 8.54
C ALA A 168 -17.99 9.53 7.91
N SER A 169 -18.03 9.52 6.58
CA SER A 169 -19.18 9.11 5.79
C SER A 169 -18.98 7.67 5.34
N ARG A 170 -19.91 6.80 5.73
CA ARG A 170 -19.96 5.42 5.24
C ARG A 170 -20.58 5.42 3.87
N VAL A 171 -19.80 5.02 2.86
CA VAL A 171 -20.26 5.02 1.46
C VAL A 171 -20.09 3.62 0.89
N LEU A 172 -21.14 3.11 0.26
CA LEU A 172 -21.10 1.90 -0.54
C LEU A 172 -20.51 2.25 -1.92
N ARG A 173 -19.31 1.75 -2.23
CA ARG A 173 -18.72 1.84 -3.58
C ARG A 173 -18.44 0.43 -4.08
N GLY A 174 -19.26 -0.05 -5.02
CA GLY A 174 -19.21 -1.43 -5.49
C GLY A 174 -19.76 -2.40 -4.42
N ALA A 175 -19.03 -3.49 -4.15
CA ALA A 175 -19.45 -4.52 -3.19
C ALA A 175 -19.02 -4.24 -1.73
N LEU A 176 -18.37 -3.11 -1.45
CA LEU A 176 -17.75 -2.83 -0.15
C LEU A 176 -18.17 -1.47 0.41
N THR A 177 -18.33 -1.43 1.73
CA THR A 177 -18.62 -0.22 2.51
C THR A 177 -17.34 0.28 3.14
N ASN A 178 -16.94 1.51 2.82
CA ASN A 178 -15.74 2.14 3.38
C ASN A 178 -16.14 3.42 4.12
N ASP A 179 -15.37 3.77 5.15
CA ASP A 179 -15.54 5.00 5.90
C ASP A 179 -14.57 6.05 5.34
N TYR A 180 -15.11 7.04 4.64
CA TYR A 180 -14.34 8.11 4.04
C TYR A 180 -14.45 9.39 4.86
N ILE A 181 -13.33 10.07 5.03
CA ILE A 181 -13.24 11.37 5.70
C ILE A 181 -12.66 12.37 4.70
N MET A 182 -13.41 13.41 4.37
CA MET A 182 -12.85 14.55 3.65
C MET A 182 -12.03 15.40 4.61
N ALA A 183 -10.84 15.84 4.21
CA ALA A 183 -9.96 16.63 5.06
C ALA A 183 -9.24 17.74 4.31
N VAL A 184 -8.92 18.80 5.06
CA VAL A 184 -8.06 19.91 4.63
C VAL A 184 -6.69 19.71 5.25
N ARG A 185 -5.62 19.79 4.46
CA ARG A 185 -4.25 19.61 4.98
C ARG A 185 -3.76 20.91 5.63
N VAL A 186 -3.14 20.79 6.80
CA VAL A 186 -2.55 21.92 7.52
C VAL A 186 -1.07 22.02 7.16
N THR A 187 -0.63 23.16 6.64
CA THR A 187 0.77 23.36 6.21
C THR A 187 1.62 24.07 7.26
N THR A 188 1.00 24.66 8.29
CA THR A 188 1.68 25.35 9.40
C THR A 188 1.60 24.58 10.71
N ARG A 189 2.59 24.73 11.59
CA ARG A 189 2.54 24.20 12.95
C ARG A 189 1.49 24.90 13.78
N THR A 190 0.78 24.14 14.59
CA THR A 190 -0.20 24.63 15.56
C THR A 190 0.39 24.68 16.96
N GLN A 191 -0.27 25.41 17.85
CA GLN A 191 0.12 25.38 19.26
C GLN A 191 -0.03 23.97 19.85
N ALA A 192 -0.98 23.17 19.36
CA ALA A 192 -1.27 21.85 19.89
C ALA A 192 -0.15 20.83 19.61
N ASP A 193 0.32 20.73 18.36
CA ASP A 193 1.44 19.85 18.02
C ASP A 193 2.76 20.35 18.61
N ILE A 194 3.01 21.66 18.64
CA ILE A 194 4.20 22.21 19.31
C ILE A 194 4.20 21.83 20.80
N SER A 195 3.07 22.04 21.50
CA SER A 195 2.96 21.66 22.91
C SER A 195 3.14 20.16 23.14
N TRP A 196 2.61 19.32 22.24
CA TRP A 196 2.83 17.87 22.31
C TRP A 196 4.30 17.49 22.08
N LEU A 197 4.97 18.11 21.11
CA LEU A 197 6.37 17.85 20.80
C LEU A 197 7.29 18.24 21.96
N LEU A 198 7.08 19.42 22.55
CA LEU A 198 7.92 19.99 23.60
C LEU A 198 7.65 19.44 25.01
N ARG A 199 6.61 18.62 25.21
CA ARG A 199 6.27 18.13 26.54
C ARG A 199 7.37 17.24 27.14
N PRO A 200 7.61 17.31 28.45
CA PRO A 200 8.53 16.39 29.11
C PRO A 200 8.08 14.93 28.96
N ARG A 201 9.00 14.04 28.60
CA ARG A 201 8.77 12.59 28.52
C ARG A 201 9.69 11.90 29.54
N GLN A 202 9.13 11.17 30.49
CA GLN A 202 9.91 10.58 31.58
C GLN A 202 10.73 9.37 31.13
N ASN A 203 10.19 8.55 30.23
CA ASN A 203 10.82 7.30 29.78
C ASN A 203 11.35 7.35 28.33
N ASN A 204 11.38 8.54 27.72
CA ASN A 204 11.90 8.78 26.36
C ASN A 204 11.45 7.74 25.31
N TRP A 205 10.19 7.30 25.36
CA TRP A 205 9.65 6.36 24.36
C TRP A 205 9.85 6.87 22.93
N ILE A 206 9.74 8.19 22.75
CA ILE A 206 10.12 8.90 21.55
C ILE A 206 11.39 9.70 21.86
N THR A 207 12.46 9.44 21.12
CA THR A 207 13.73 10.17 21.25
C THR A 207 13.66 11.56 20.59
N GLN A 208 14.58 12.47 20.94
CA GLN A 208 14.61 13.81 20.37
C GLN A 208 14.75 13.80 18.84
N ASN A 209 15.62 12.94 18.30
CA ASN A 209 15.80 12.79 16.86
C ASN A 209 14.54 12.25 16.16
N GLU A 210 13.72 11.46 16.85
CA GLU A 210 12.45 10.98 16.31
C GLU A 210 11.35 12.05 16.31
N LEU A 211 11.43 13.06 17.19
CA LEU A 211 10.49 14.18 17.18
C LEU A 211 10.60 15.01 15.90
N GLU A 212 11.79 15.13 15.32
CA GLU A 212 12.01 15.77 14.02
C GLU A 212 11.28 15.03 12.88
N TYR A 213 11.30 13.69 12.91
CA TYR A 213 10.54 12.88 11.96
C TYR A 213 9.01 13.09 12.10
N PHE A 214 8.51 13.29 13.32
CA PHE A 214 7.09 13.57 13.55
C PHE A 214 6.69 14.99 13.17
N LEU A 215 7.62 15.95 13.21
CA LEU A 215 7.39 17.27 12.66
C LEU A 215 7.00 17.13 11.20
N GLU A 216 7.76 16.45 10.36
CA GLU A 216 7.48 16.35 8.91
C GLU A 216 6.14 15.69 8.51
N LYS A 217 5.35 15.16 9.46
CA LYS A 217 4.06 14.53 9.17
C LYS A 217 2.93 15.54 9.04
N ASP A 218 2.05 15.26 8.09
CA ASP A 218 0.85 16.05 7.83
C ASP A 218 -0.09 16.08 9.04
N LEU A 219 -0.69 17.25 9.25
CA LEU A 219 -1.86 17.43 10.10
C LEU A 219 -3.07 17.68 9.22
N PHE A 220 -4.24 17.21 9.68
CA PHE A 220 -5.47 17.34 8.93
C PHE A 220 -6.54 18.05 9.74
N LEU A 221 -7.41 18.80 9.07
CA LEU A 221 -8.66 19.31 9.63
C LEU A 221 -9.82 18.49 9.05
N VAL A 222 -10.61 17.88 9.92
CA VAL A 222 -11.73 17.00 9.55
C VAL A 222 -13.08 17.61 9.95
N PRO A 223 -14.16 17.41 9.17
CA PRO A 223 -15.42 18.14 9.31
C PRO A 223 -16.29 17.58 10.44
N VAL A 224 -15.86 17.78 11.68
CA VAL A 224 -16.64 17.44 12.88
C VAL A 224 -16.45 18.52 13.93
N GLY A 225 -17.53 19.22 14.28
CA GLY A 225 -17.52 20.23 15.33
C GLY A 225 -17.65 19.67 16.74
N ASN A 226 -17.40 20.53 17.71
CA ASN A 226 -17.51 20.17 19.11
C ASN A 226 -18.98 19.89 19.47
N PRO A 227 -19.30 18.79 20.17
CA PRO A 227 -20.69 18.46 20.52
C PRO A 227 -21.42 19.53 21.33
N LEU A 228 -20.70 20.37 22.08
CA LEU A 228 -21.25 21.43 22.92
C LEU A 228 -21.29 22.81 22.24
N SER A 229 -20.75 22.94 21.02
CA SER A 229 -20.73 24.21 20.29
C SER A 229 -22.06 24.48 19.58
N SER A 230 -22.53 25.72 19.65
CA SER A 230 -23.69 26.19 18.88
C SER A 230 -23.40 26.31 17.38
N GLU A 231 -22.13 26.48 17.00
CA GLU A 231 -21.68 26.59 15.60
C GLU A 231 -20.94 25.33 15.13
N ARG A 232 -21.23 24.17 15.74
CA ARG A 232 -20.60 22.87 15.42
C ARG A 232 -20.62 22.45 13.95
N HIS A 233 -21.52 23.01 13.13
CA HIS A 233 -21.58 22.74 11.69
C HIS A 233 -20.52 23.52 10.90
N LEU A 234 -19.94 24.58 11.48
CA LEU A 234 -18.87 25.40 10.91
C LEU A 234 -17.48 25.01 11.44
N GLU A 235 -17.42 24.14 12.44
CA GLU A 235 -16.20 23.75 13.12
C GLU A 235 -15.55 22.51 12.50
N TRP A 236 -14.22 22.57 12.44
CA TRP A 236 -13.33 21.54 11.96
C TRP A 236 -12.42 21.09 13.10
N ARG A 237 -12.21 19.79 13.25
CA ARG A 237 -11.35 19.23 14.30
C ARG A 237 -9.97 18.94 13.74
N LEU A 238 -8.94 19.37 14.46
CA LEU A 238 -7.55 19.03 14.19
C LEU A 238 -7.34 17.53 14.45
N SER A 239 -6.74 16.86 13.47
CA SER A 239 -6.53 15.41 13.45
C SER A 239 -5.05 15.09 13.27
N PHE A 240 -4.55 14.23 14.15
CA PHE A 240 -3.16 13.78 14.21
C PHE A 240 -2.97 12.41 13.56
N THR A 241 -3.93 11.97 12.75
CA THR A 241 -3.99 10.60 12.20
C THR A 241 -2.70 10.13 11.52
N ALA A 242 -1.96 11.01 10.84
CA ALA A 242 -0.67 10.64 10.25
C ALA A 242 0.39 10.32 11.32
N ILE A 243 0.51 11.18 12.33
CA ILE A 243 1.41 10.96 13.48
C ILE A 243 0.97 9.73 14.28
N GLU A 244 -0.33 9.55 14.50
CA GLU A 244 -0.89 8.38 15.18
C GLU A 244 -0.52 7.06 14.48
N ARG A 245 -0.63 7.00 13.15
CA ARG A 245 -0.25 5.83 12.36
C ARG A 245 1.22 5.49 12.57
N GLU A 246 2.08 6.50 12.56
CA GLU A 246 3.52 6.34 12.78
C GLU A 246 3.88 5.87 14.20
N LEU A 247 3.15 6.35 15.22
CA LEU A 247 3.27 5.87 16.59
C LEU A 247 2.82 4.40 16.70
N MET A 248 1.70 4.05 16.09
CA MET A 248 1.21 2.66 16.03
C MET A 248 2.22 1.73 15.36
N TRP A 249 2.93 2.23 14.36
CA TRP A 249 3.95 1.45 13.66
C TRP A 249 5.19 1.16 14.52
N ARG A 250 5.50 2.01 15.49
CA ARG A 250 6.60 1.83 16.44
C ARG A 250 6.28 0.90 17.60
N LEU A 251 4.99 0.59 17.83
CA LEU A 251 4.58 -0.30 18.91
C LEU A 251 5.23 -1.69 18.79
N ASN A 252 5.81 -2.13 19.90
CA ASN A 252 6.34 -3.48 20.05
C ASN A 252 5.21 -4.53 20.07
N ASN A 253 5.56 -5.82 20.10
CA ASN A 253 4.56 -6.89 20.03
C ASN A 253 3.64 -6.93 21.27
N THR A 254 4.15 -6.62 22.46
CA THR A 254 3.34 -6.62 23.69
C THR A 254 2.38 -5.44 23.71
N GLN A 255 2.84 -4.25 23.34
CA GLN A 255 2.01 -3.05 23.25
C GLN A 255 0.86 -3.23 22.27
N ILE A 256 1.13 -3.76 21.07
CA ILE A 256 0.04 -4.01 20.10
C ILE A 256 -0.91 -5.11 20.61
N ALA A 257 -0.39 -6.15 21.27
CA ALA A 257 -1.21 -7.21 21.84
C ALA A 257 -2.17 -6.65 22.90
N CYS A 258 -1.68 -5.76 23.79
CA CYS A 258 -2.53 -5.01 24.71
C CYS A 258 -3.58 -4.17 23.98
N CYS A 259 -3.22 -3.46 22.92
CA CYS A 259 -4.18 -2.70 22.11
C CYS A 259 -5.29 -3.59 21.55
N VAL A 260 -4.94 -4.75 20.99
CA VAL A 260 -5.89 -5.71 20.40
C VAL A 260 -6.77 -6.34 21.48
N LEU A 261 -6.20 -6.75 22.61
CA LEU A 261 -6.96 -7.29 23.74
C LEU A 261 -7.94 -6.26 24.30
N MET A 262 -7.52 -5.00 24.45
CA MET A 262 -8.44 -3.93 24.87
C MET A 262 -9.59 -3.71 23.88
N LYS A 263 -9.34 -3.83 22.56
CA LYS A 263 -10.41 -3.80 21.55
C LYS A 263 -11.36 -5.00 21.69
N MET A 264 -10.82 -6.20 21.92
CA MET A 264 -11.64 -7.40 22.16
C MET A 264 -12.47 -7.27 23.44
N ILE A 265 -11.89 -6.77 24.53
CA ILE A 265 -12.59 -6.47 25.78
C ILE A 265 -13.70 -5.45 25.55
N ASN A 266 -13.39 -4.38 24.80
CA ASN A 266 -14.37 -3.36 24.48
C ASN A 266 -15.55 -3.95 23.70
N LYS A 267 -15.29 -4.87 22.76
CA LYS A 267 -16.32 -5.53 21.95
C LYS A 267 -17.12 -6.57 22.73
N CYS A 268 -16.48 -7.37 23.57
CA CYS A 268 -17.10 -8.50 24.28
C CYS A 268 -17.81 -8.10 25.58
N PHE A 269 -17.32 -7.08 26.29
CA PHE A 269 -17.82 -6.75 27.63
C PHE A 269 -18.36 -5.32 27.73
N ILE A 270 -17.61 -4.32 27.23
CA ILE A 270 -17.97 -2.91 27.43
C ILE A 270 -19.14 -2.51 26.51
N THR A 271 -19.00 -2.68 25.20
CA THR A 271 -20.00 -2.25 24.22
C THR A 271 -21.37 -2.91 24.45
N PRO A 272 -21.46 -4.22 24.74
CA PRO A 272 -22.75 -4.84 25.07
C PRO A 272 -23.38 -4.29 26.35
N ALA A 273 -22.57 -3.84 27.31
CA ALA A 273 -23.06 -3.32 28.58
C ALA A 273 -23.46 -1.84 28.50
N VAL A 274 -22.68 -0.98 27.84
CA VAL A 274 -22.85 0.49 27.91
C VAL A 274 -22.90 1.17 26.53
N GLY A 275 -22.97 0.41 25.45
CA GLY A 275 -22.95 0.94 24.09
C GLY A 275 -21.58 1.48 23.68
N LYS A 276 -21.54 2.32 22.63
CA LYS A 276 -20.29 2.79 21.99
C LYS A 276 -19.66 4.01 22.68
N CYS A 277 -19.80 4.16 24.01
CA CYS A 277 -19.21 5.29 24.74
C CYS A 277 -17.67 5.21 24.81
N VAL A 278 -17.12 3.99 24.81
CA VAL A 278 -15.68 3.72 24.65
C VAL A 278 -15.44 3.15 23.25
N SER A 279 -14.54 3.77 22.51
CA SER A 279 -14.13 3.37 21.16
C SER A 279 -12.69 2.89 21.13
N SER A 280 -12.27 2.26 20.01
CA SER A 280 -10.87 1.86 19.82
C SER A 280 -9.88 3.04 19.91
N TYR A 281 -10.32 4.26 19.59
CA TYR A 281 -9.51 5.47 19.75
C TYR A 281 -9.16 5.77 21.21
N HIS A 282 -10.09 5.54 22.14
CA HIS A 282 -9.84 5.68 23.57
C HIS A 282 -8.85 4.63 24.06
N CYS A 283 -8.99 3.37 23.63
CA CYS A 283 -8.04 2.30 23.97
C CYS A 283 -6.62 2.60 23.45
N LYS A 284 -6.52 3.16 22.24
CA LYS A 284 -5.25 3.58 21.63
C LYS A 284 -4.61 4.73 22.41
N THR A 285 -5.39 5.77 22.71
CA THR A 285 -4.94 6.93 23.47
C THR A 285 -4.44 6.54 24.87
N LEU A 286 -5.20 5.67 25.55
CA LEU A 286 -4.80 5.08 26.82
C LEU A 286 -3.45 4.37 26.74
N LEU A 287 -3.25 3.55 25.70
CA LEU A 287 -1.98 2.87 25.48
C LEU A 287 -0.83 3.85 25.30
N PHE A 288 -1.00 4.90 24.48
CA PHE A 288 0.05 5.90 24.27
C PHE A 288 0.44 6.63 25.56
N HIS A 289 -0.55 7.05 26.37
CA HIS A 289 -0.28 7.66 27.67
C HIS A 289 0.48 6.70 28.60
N LEU A 290 0.13 5.41 28.62
CA LEU A 290 0.83 4.45 29.48
C LEU A 290 2.25 4.18 29.01
N ILE A 291 2.50 4.10 27.70
CA ILE A 291 3.85 3.87 27.19
C ILE A 291 4.76 5.05 27.53
N ASP A 292 4.30 6.30 27.40
CA ASP A 292 5.09 7.48 27.78
C ASP A 292 5.48 7.48 29.27
N ASN A 293 4.63 6.91 30.12
CA ASN A 293 4.77 6.92 31.58
C ASN A 293 5.30 5.60 32.18
N THR A 294 5.71 4.63 31.36
CA THR A 294 6.28 3.36 31.85
C THR A 294 7.62 3.05 31.18
N ASP A 295 8.46 2.30 31.89
CA ASP A 295 9.76 1.86 31.36
C ASP A 295 9.59 0.85 30.21
N VAL A 296 10.51 0.85 29.25
CA VAL A 296 10.50 -0.09 28.12
C VAL A 296 10.49 -1.56 28.56
N GLU A 297 11.13 -1.88 29.69
CA GLU A 297 11.21 -3.22 30.27
C GLU A 297 9.86 -3.71 30.81
N PHE A 298 8.91 -2.80 31.03
CA PHE A 298 7.54 -3.14 31.40
C PHE A 298 6.84 -3.88 30.26
N TRP A 299 7.07 -3.48 29.02
CA TRP A 299 6.37 -3.96 27.82
C TRP A 299 6.99 -5.22 27.20
N LYS A 300 7.16 -6.27 28.01
CA LYS A 300 7.68 -7.58 27.60
C LYS A 300 6.58 -8.63 27.44
N PRO A 301 6.77 -9.67 26.60
CA PRO A 301 5.76 -10.71 26.38
C PRO A 301 5.27 -11.41 27.65
N ASN A 302 6.16 -11.62 28.62
CA ASN A 302 5.84 -12.22 29.92
C ASN A 302 5.12 -11.26 30.89
N ASN A 303 5.02 -9.98 30.56
CA ASN A 303 4.29 -8.97 31.35
C ASN A 303 2.96 -8.58 30.72
N LEU A 304 2.51 -9.26 29.64
CA LEU A 304 1.32 -8.88 28.88
C LEU A 304 0.08 -8.64 29.77
N LEU A 305 -0.21 -9.57 30.69
CA LEU A 305 -1.39 -9.45 31.56
C LEU A 305 -1.25 -8.30 32.56
N THR A 306 -0.05 -8.06 33.07
CA THR A 306 0.24 -6.91 33.95
C THR A 306 0.02 -5.59 33.19
N CYS A 307 0.48 -5.52 31.94
CA CYS A 307 0.28 -4.36 31.08
C CYS A 307 -1.22 -4.12 30.82
N LEU A 308 -1.96 -5.19 30.50
CA LEU A 308 -3.40 -5.13 30.24
C LEU A 308 -4.18 -4.71 31.49
N ASN A 309 -3.82 -5.23 32.67
CA ASN A 309 -4.46 -4.84 33.92
C ASN A 309 -4.22 -3.36 34.23
N LEU A 310 -3.01 -2.85 34.00
CA LEU A 310 -2.73 -1.42 34.14
C LEU A 310 -3.60 -0.56 33.21
N MET A 311 -3.84 -1.02 31.97
CA MET A 311 -4.79 -0.35 31.07
C MET A 311 -6.21 -0.32 31.64
N LEU A 312 -6.73 -1.45 32.14
CA LEU A 312 -8.08 -1.51 32.72
C LEU A 312 -8.22 -0.61 33.95
N ILE A 313 -7.25 -0.64 34.87
CA ILE A 313 -7.22 0.21 36.06
C ILE A 313 -7.21 1.69 35.67
N THR A 314 -6.33 2.07 34.74
CA THR A 314 -6.20 3.46 34.30
C THR A 314 -7.47 3.94 33.59
N LEU A 315 -8.08 3.10 32.75
CA LEU A 315 -9.38 3.41 32.15
C LEU A 315 -10.46 3.57 33.21
N SER A 316 -10.47 2.73 34.25
CA SER A 316 -11.41 2.84 35.37
C SER A 316 -11.26 4.17 36.08
N LEU A 317 -10.04 4.63 36.35
CA LEU A 317 -9.76 5.94 36.97
C LEU A 317 -10.20 7.11 36.07
N TRP A 318 -9.99 7.03 34.76
CA TRP A 318 -10.46 8.05 33.82
C TRP A 318 -12.00 8.11 33.77
N VAL A 319 -12.66 6.96 33.81
CA VAL A 319 -14.13 6.88 33.88
C VAL A 319 -14.61 7.42 35.23
N GLU A 320 -13.98 7.03 36.33
CA GLU A 320 -14.31 7.49 37.68
C GLU A 320 -14.08 8.99 37.85
N SER A 321 -13.15 9.62 37.12
CA SER A 321 -12.95 11.08 37.12
C SER A 321 -13.80 11.81 36.05
N GLY A 322 -14.34 11.09 35.07
CA GLY A 322 -15.10 11.66 33.95
C GLY A 322 -14.22 12.39 32.93
N PHE A 323 -12.91 12.10 32.94
CA PHE A 323 -11.92 12.78 32.14
C PHE A 323 -11.00 11.78 31.43
N CYS A 324 -11.08 11.74 30.10
CA CYS A 324 -10.18 10.97 29.25
C CYS A 324 -9.34 11.94 28.41
N PRO A 325 -8.05 12.15 28.75
CA PRO A 325 -7.22 13.12 28.06
C PRO A 325 -6.90 12.66 26.63
N ASN A 326 -7.07 13.55 25.65
CA ASN A 326 -6.49 13.34 24.34
C ASN A 326 -4.95 13.27 24.44
N TYR A 327 -4.32 12.43 23.62
CA TYR A 327 -2.88 12.24 23.66
C TYR A 327 -2.08 13.44 23.13
N PHE A 328 -2.59 14.14 22.10
CA PHE A 328 -1.93 15.26 21.45
C PHE A 328 -2.39 16.60 22.04
N ILE A 329 -3.67 16.73 22.34
CA ILE A 329 -4.28 17.95 22.88
C ILE A 329 -4.64 17.72 24.35
N THR A 330 -3.67 17.86 25.25
CA THR A 330 -3.79 17.41 26.66
C THR A 330 -4.96 18.00 27.44
N ASN A 331 -5.48 19.17 27.04
CA ASN A 331 -6.61 19.84 27.68
C ASN A 331 -7.97 19.45 27.07
N GLU A 332 -8.00 18.56 26.08
CA GLU A 332 -9.22 18.03 25.48
C GLU A 332 -9.67 16.75 26.20
N ASN A 333 -10.96 16.72 26.57
CA ASN A 333 -11.59 15.57 27.22
C ASN A 333 -12.41 14.78 26.21
N MET A 334 -11.95 13.60 25.85
CA MET A 334 -12.61 12.75 24.86
C MET A 334 -13.92 12.11 25.34
N PHE A 335 -14.19 12.13 26.66
CA PHE A 335 -15.46 11.68 27.25
C PHE A 335 -16.55 12.75 27.23
N LEU A 336 -16.21 13.99 26.89
CA LEU A 336 -17.16 15.09 26.85
C LEU A 336 -18.31 14.79 25.87
N GLY A 337 -19.53 14.90 26.36
CA GLY A 337 -20.75 14.60 25.60
C GLY A 337 -21.03 13.11 25.34
N LYS A 338 -20.22 12.17 25.85
CA LYS A 338 -20.38 10.72 25.64
C LYS A 338 -20.69 9.91 26.90
N LEU A 339 -20.33 10.43 28.07
CA LEU A 339 -20.46 9.75 29.36
C LEU A 339 -21.29 10.62 30.32
N ASP A 340 -22.57 10.29 30.43
CA ASP A 340 -23.42 10.83 31.50
C ASP A 340 -23.17 10.09 32.83
N GLY A 341 -23.83 10.56 33.90
CA GLY A 341 -23.64 9.99 35.24
C GLY A 341 -24.02 8.50 35.34
N GLN A 342 -25.09 8.06 34.67
CA GLN A 342 -25.57 6.68 34.75
C GLN A 342 -24.66 5.74 33.95
N LEU A 343 -24.30 6.13 32.73
CA LEU A 343 -23.36 5.39 31.89
C LEU A 343 -21.99 5.28 32.54
N ARG A 344 -21.52 6.35 33.20
CA ARG A 344 -20.26 6.35 33.95
C ARG A 344 -20.26 5.33 35.08
N THR A 345 -21.29 5.29 35.92
CA THR A 345 -21.40 4.30 37.00
C THR A 345 -21.43 2.87 36.44
N ARG A 346 -22.19 2.64 35.37
CA ARG A 346 -22.30 1.31 34.76
C ARG A 346 -20.98 0.86 34.11
N LEU A 347 -20.30 1.75 33.39
CA LEU A 347 -19.00 1.47 32.77
C LEU A 347 -17.94 1.18 33.84
N HIS A 348 -17.89 2.00 34.90
CA HIS A 348 -17.00 1.78 36.02
C HIS A 348 -17.23 0.40 36.67
N GLY A 349 -18.50 0.03 36.91
CA GLY A 349 -18.84 -1.30 37.45
C GLY A 349 -18.39 -2.47 36.56
N VAL A 350 -18.49 -2.34 35.23
CA VAL A 350 -17.98 -3.35 34.29
C VAL A 350 -16.46 -3.46 34.40
N LEU A 351 -15.74 -2.34 34.43
CA LEU A 351 -14.28 -2.33 34.52
C LEU A 351 -13.77 -2.92 35.84
N VAL A 352 -14.39 -2.55 36.97
CA VAL A 352 -14.06 -3.11 38.30
C VAL A 352 -14.27 -4.63 38.32
N ASN A 353 -15.40 -5.11 37.78
CA ASN A 353 -15.65 -6.56 37.70
C ASN A 353 -14.59 -7.29 36.85
N LEU A 354 -14.17 -6.72 35.72
CA LEU A 354 -13.09 -7.28 34.91
C LEU A 354 -11.76 -7.31 35.67
N ILE A 355 -11.43 -6.26 36.42
CA ILE A 355 -10.21 -6.19 37.25
C ILE A 355 -10.26 -7.24 38.36
N ASP A 356 -11.40 -7.39 39.05
CA ASP A 356 -11.60 -8.35 40.14
C ASP A 356 -11.52 -9.81 39.68
N GLN A 357 -11.88 -10.09 38.42
CA GLN A 357 -11.73 -11.41 37.81
C GLN A 357 -10.28 -11.76 37.42
N ASP A 358 -9.34 -10.80 37.53
CA ASP A 358 -7.96 -10.92 37.04
C ASP A 358 -7.98 -11.42 35.57
N PHE A 359 -7.07 -12.28 35.13
CA PHE A 359 -7.04 -12.76 33.75
C PHE A 359 -8.20 -13.70 33.36
N LYS A 360 -9.07 -14.12 34.30
CA LYS A 360 -10.10 -15.14 34.02
C LYS A 360 -11.15 -14.66 33.02
N TYR A 361 -11.43 -13.36 32.91
CA TYR A 361 -12.36 -12.85 31.90
C TYR A 361 -11.87 -13.13 30.47
N LEU A 362 -10.57 -13.35 30.25
CA LEU A 362 -10.02 -13.65 28.92
C LEU A 362 -10.58 -14.96 28.35
N THR A 363 -10.96 -15.93 29.20
CA THR A 363 -11.58 -17.18 28.75
C THR A 363 -12.99 -16.97 28.18
N GLN A 364 -13.62 -15.83 28.50
CA GLN A 364 -14.95 -15.45 28.03
C GLN A 364 -14.89 -14.60 26.74
N ILE A 365 -13.69 -14.27 26.24
CA ILE A 365 -13.56 -13.57 24.96
C ILE A 365 -13.96 -14.50 23.82
N GLY A 366 -15.13 -14.23 23.23
CA GLY A 366 -15.65 -14.97 22.07
C GLY A 366 -15.05 -14.54 20.72
N CYS A 367 -14.21 -13.52 20.67
CA CYS A 367 -13.55 -13.10 19.43
C CYS A 367 -12.45 -14.11 19.02
N ASP A 368 -12.46 -14.53 17.75
CA ASP A 368 -11.41 -15.36 17.15
C ASP A 368 -11.13 -16.69 17.89
N GLY A 369 -12.10 -17.20 18.67
CA GLY A 369 -11.93 -18.41 19.48
C GLY A 369 -10.89 -18.27 20.62
N LEU A 370 -10.42 -17.05 20.92
CA LEU A 370 -9.33 -16.81 21.87
C LEU A 370 -9.66 -17.35 23.27
N GLY A 371 -10.85 -17.05 23.78
CA GLY A 371 -11.25 -17.47 25.13
C GLY A 371 -11.44 -18.98 25.26
N GLN A 372 -11.97 -19.63 24.21
CA GLN A 372 -12.07 -21.08 24.15
C GLN A 372 -10.68 -21.73 24.18
N ALA A 373 -9.76 -21.27 23.32
CA ALA A 373 -8.40 -21.79 23.26
C ALA A 373 -7.67 -21.64 24.61
N LEU A 374 -7.82 -20.48 25.26
CA LEU A 374 -7.24 -20.24 26.57
C LEU A 374 -7.83 -21.19 27.64
N SER A 375 -9.15 -21.41 27.61
CA SER A 375 -9.82 -22.35 28.52
C SER A 375 -9.29 -23.77 28.37
N GLU A 376 -9.09 -24.22 27.14
CA GLU A 376 -8.55 -25.55 26.84
C GLU A 376 -7.07 -25.68 27.26
N CYS A 377 -6.27 -24.62 27.11
CA CYS A 377 -4.90 -24.61 27.64
C CYS A 377 -4.88 -24.68 29.18
N CYS A 378 -5.77 -23.96 29.85
CA CYS A 378 -5.85 -23.95 31.31
C CYS A 378 -6.35 -25.28 31.89
N SER A 379 -7.30 -25.97 31.25
CA SER A 379 -7.84 -27.24 31.74
C SER A 379 -6.86 -28.41 31.59
N LYS A 380 -6.00 -28.39 30.57
CA LYS A 380 -5.00 -29.45 30.31
C LYS A 380 -3.74 -29.34 31.19
N HIS A 381 -3.48 -28.21 31.82
CA HIS A 381 -2.35 -28.03 32.75
C HIS A 381 -2.47 -28.81 34.09
N HIS A 382 -3.53 -29.59 34.31
CA HIS A 382 -3.61 -30.56 35.40
C HIS A 382 -3.17 -31.99 35.00
N THR A 383 -2.89 -32.26 33.72
CA THR A 383 -2.36 -33.56 33.25
C THR A 383 -1.39 -33.40 32.09
N GLN A 384 -0.08 -33.43 32.41
CA GLN A 384 1.09 -33.61 31.52
C GLN A 384 1.36 -32.62 30.35
N PRO A 385 2.65 -32.46 29.94
CA PRO A 385 3.10 -31.42 29.00
C PRO A 385 2.73 -31.61 27.52
N ASP A 386 2.16 -32.75 27.14
CA ASP A 386 2.16 -33.20 25.73
C ASP A 386 0.96 -32.73 24.89
N THR A 387 0.04 -31.91 25.43
CA THR A 387 -1.17 -31.46 24.71
C THR A 387 -1.16 -30.02 24.21
N ILE A 388 -0.26 -29.15 24.68
CA ILE A 388 -0.01 -27.83 24.06
C ILE A 388 0.45 -28.00 22.60
N PRO A 389 1.35 -28.97 22.28
CA PRO A 389 1.64 -29.32 20.90
C PRO A 389 0.40 -29.67 20.11
N ALA A 390 -0.51 -30.52 20.58
CA ALA A 390 -1.72 -30.93 19.83
C ALA A 390 -2.76 -29.81 19.60
N LEU A 391 -2.86 -28.83 20.51
CA LEU A 391 -3.70 -27.64 20.34
C LEU A 391 -3.06 -26.63 19.38
N LEU A 392 -1.75 -26.44 19.52
CA LEU A 392 -0.92 -25.75 18.53
C LEU A 392 -0.89 -26.51 17.20
N GLU A 393 -1.09 -27.82 17.18
CA GLU A 393 -1.20 -28.68 16.00
C GLU A 393 -2.59 -28.57 15.40
N GLY A 394 -3.63 -28.28 16.18
CA GLY A 394 -4.97 -27.91 15.70
C GLY A 394 -4.99 -26.50 15.09
N PHE A 395 -4.30 -25.54 15.71
CA PHE A 395 -4.08 -24.21 15.14
C PHE A 395 -3.07 -24.21 14.00
N GLN A 396 -2.03 -25.05 14.06
CA GLN A 396 -1.17 -25.37 12.93
C GLN A 396 -2.03 -26.03 11.88
N ARG A 397 -2.94 -26.98 12.13
CA ARG A 397 -3.85 -27.54 11.12
C ARG A 397 -4.83 -26.54 10.52
N ILE A 398 -5.24 -25.50 11.26
CA ILE A 398 -6.00 -24.35 10.71
C ILE A 398 -5.07 -23.45 9.88
N ASN A 399 -3.78 -23.35 10.23
CA ASN A 399 -2.72 -22.76 9.41
C ASN A 399 -2.27 -23.69 8.25
N ASP A 400 -2.31 -25.02 8.39
CA ASP A 400 -1.86 -26.14 7.52
C ASP A 400 -3.04 -26.63 6.67
N CYS A 401 -4.21 -26.03 6.85
CA CYS A 401 -5.03 -25.67 5.70
C CYS A 401 -4.20 -24.86 4.67
N ASP A 402 -2.97 -24.43 4.97
CA ASP A 402 -1.90 -24.12 4.03
C ASP A 402 -1.54 -25.25 3.07
N ILE A 403 -1.77 -26.54 3.33
CA ILE A 403 -1.52 -27.58 2.30
C ILE A 403 -2.62 -27.56 1.24
N HIS A 404 -3.88 -27.30 1.65
CA HIS A 404 -4.92 -26.90 0.71
C HIS A 404 -4.64 -25.53 0.11
N SER A 405 -3.93 -24.64 0.82
CA SER A 405 -3.45 -23.38 0.26
C SER A 405 -2.21 -23.52 -0.61
N CYS A 406 -1.46 -24.62 -0.61
CA CYS A 406 -0.36 -24.92 -1.53
C CYS A 406 -0.91 -25.49 -2.84
N VAL A 407 -1.96 -26.30 -2.77
CA VAL A 407 -2.80 -26.63 -3.92
C VAL A 407 -3.57 -25.39 -4.38
N ALA A 408 -4.03 -24.54 -3.46
CA ALA A 408 -4.60 -23.26 -3.81
C ALA A 408 -3.54 -22.26 -4.27
N ILE A 409 -2.24 -22.36 -3.98
CA ILE A 409 -1.20 -21.45 -4.47
C ILE A 409 -0.73 -21.92 -5.83
N SER A 410 -0.70 -23.21 -6.14
CA SER A 410 -0.57 -23.66 -7.55
C SER A 410 -1.82 -23.30 -8.36
N PHE A 411 -3.02 -23.50 -7.79
CA PHE A 411 -4.29 -23.07 -8.40
C PHE A 411 -4.45 -21.54 -8.41
N VAL A 412 -3.89 -20.79 -7.46
CA VAL A 412 -3.88 -19.31 -7.38
C VAL A 412 -2.70 -18.78 -8.14
N ILE A 413 -1.64 -19.50 -8.44
CA ILE A 413 -0.63 -19.05 -9.41
C ILE A 413 -1.18 -19.29 -10.81
N SER A 414 -1.74 -20.46 -11.11
CA SER A 414 -2.46 -20.70 -12.38
C SER A 414 -3.70 -19.84 -12.51
N SER A 415 -4.43 -19.55 -11.42
CA SER A 415 -5.53 -18.57 -11.43
C SER A 415 -5.08 -17.14 -11.25
N VAL A 416 -3.90 -16.82 -10.70
CA VAL A 416 -3.35 -15.45 -10.72
C VAL A 416 -2.86 -15.19 -12.11
N PHE A 417 -2.17 -16.10 -12.79
CA PHE A 417 -1.81 -15.96 -14.19
C PHE A 417 -3.05 -15.96 -15.08
N SER A 418 -4.01 -16.86 -14.89
CA SER A 418 -5.26 -16.87 -15.66
C SER A 418 -6.14 -15.65 -15.34
N SER A 419 -6.28 -15.25 -14.08
CA SER A 419 -7.01 -14.04 -13.69
C SER A 419 -6.26 -12.80 -14.09
N TYR A 420 -4.93 -12.79 -14.06
CA TYR A 420 -4.09 -11.72 -14.57
C TYR A 420 -4.28 -11.59 -16.07
N THR A 421 -4.25 -12.68 -16.84
CA THR A 421 -4.59 -12.63 -18.27
C THR A 421 -6.03 -12.18 -18.52
N ASN A 422 -6.99 -12.59 -17.67
CA ASN A 422 -8.37 -12.13 -17.75
C ASN A 422 -8.50 -10.64 -17.33
N LEU A 423 -7.73 -10.18 -16.34
CA LEU A 423 -7.67 -8.79 -15.85
C LEU A 423 -7.06 -7.88 -16.90
N LEU A 424 -6.02 -8.34 -17.59
CA LEU A 424 -5.44 -7.66 -18.75
C LEU A 424 -6.45 -7.50 -19.89
N GLN A 425 -7.43 -8.40 -20.03
CA GLN A 425 -8.53 -8.28 -20.99
C GLN A 425 -9.63 -7.31 -20.55
N LEU A 426 -9.82 -7.12 -19.24
CA LEU A 426 -10.87 -6.25 -18.68
C LEU A 426 -10.56 -4.74 -18.80
N GLY A 427 -9.36 -4.39 -19.26
CA GLY A 427 -8.88 -3.01 -19.25
C GLY A 427 -8.41 -2.58 -17.85
N GLU A 428 -7.56 -1.56 -17.82
CA GLU A 428 -6.77 -1.22 -16.63
C GLU A 428 -7.63 -0.79 -15.44
N THR A 429 -8.55 0.15 -15.62
CA THR A 429 -9.42 0.62 -14.53
C THR A 429 -10.21 -0.52 -13.87
N ALA A 430 -10.73 -1.48 -14.65
CA ALA A 430 -11.41 -2.66 -14.11
C ALA A 430 -10.45 -3.61 -13.36
N ALA A 431 -9.20 -3.74 -13.83
CA ALA A 431 -8.18 -4.51 -13.15
C ALA A 431 -7.80 -3.91 -11.79
N LEU A 432 -7.66 -2.58 -11.72
CA LEU A 432 -7.40 -1.84 -10.49
C LEU A 432 -8.52 -2.03 -9.46
N HIS A 433 -9.78 -1.93 -9.92
CA HIS A 433 -10.95 -2.16 -9.06
C HIS A 433 -10.97 -3.56 -8.46
N THR A 434 -10.70 -4.57 -9.29
CA THR A 434 -10.70 -5.97 -8.84
C THR A 434 -9.59 -6.22 -7.84
N LEU A 435 -8.40 -5.64 -8.06
CA LEU A 435 -7.30 -5.70 -7.11
C LEU A 435 -7.65 -5.05 -5.77
N ILE A 436 -8.17 -3.82 -5.79
CA ILE A 436 -8.61 -3.11 -4.58
C ILE A 436 -9.63 -3.94 -3.80
N GLN A 437 -10.60 -4.55 -4.50
CA GLN A 437 -11.59 -5.43 -3.89
C GLN A 437 -10.96 -6.68 -3.28
N TRP A 438 -9.98 -7.31 -3.93
CA TRP A 438 -9.23 -8.42 -3.37
C TRP A 438 -8.48 -8.00 -2.11
N TYR A 439 -7.75 -6.89 -2.13
CA TYR A 439 -7.10 -6.33 -0.95
C TYR A 439 -8.05 -6.14 0.24
N GLN A 440 -9.26 -5.65 -0.04
CA GLN A 440 -10.27 -5.37 0.97
C GLN A 440 -10.98 -6.62 1.50
N THR A 441 -11.04 -7.70 0.70
CA THR A 441 -11.73 -8.96 1.04
C THR A 441 -10.78 -10.08 1.50
N CYS A 442 -9.48 -9.96 1.22
CA CYS A 442 -8.51 -11.00 1.54
C CYS A 442 -8.31 -11.16 3.05
N ASN A 443 -8.54 -12.37 3.54
CA ASN A 443 -8.18 -12.77 4.90
C ASN A 443 -6.64 -12.95 5.02
N ILE A 444 -6.18 -13.12 6.26
CA ILE A 444 -4.76 -13.16 6.68
C ILE A 444 -3.92 -14.24 5.96
N VAL A 445 -4.60 -15.20 5.33
CA VAL A 445 -4.00 -16.43 4.79
C VAL A 445 -3.50 -16.26 3.33
N LEU A 446 -4.06 -15.34 2.53
CA LEU A 446 -3.70 -15.16 1.11
C LEU A 446 -2.60 -14.12 0.85
N HIS A 447 -1.80 -13.83 1.88
CA HIS A 447 -0.94 -12.65 1.91
C HIS A 447 0.18 -12.71 0.85
N ASP A 448 1.01 -13.75 0.80
CA ASP A 448 2.15 -13.74 -0.15
C ASP A 448 1.74 -13.73 -1.64
N SER A 449 0.55 -14.25 -1.99
CA SER A 449 0.00 -14.22 -3.35
C SER A 449 -0.43 -12.81 -3.78
N LEU A 450 -1.05 -12.04 -2.88
CA LEU A 450 -1.42 -10.65 -3.14
C LEU A 450 -0.19 -9.77 -3.39
N PHE A 451 0.92 -10.02 -2.69
CA PHE A 451 2.17 -9.27 -2.88
C PHE A 451 2.68 -9.41 -4.32
N VAL A 452 2.74 -10.64 -4.83
CA VAL A 452 3.19 -10.92 -6.20
C VAL A 452 2.23 -10.32 -7.21
N LEU A 453 0.92 -10.53 -7.05
CA LEU A 453 -0.08 -9.95 -7.94
C LEU A 453 -0.02 -8.41 -7.97
N THR A 454 0.16 -7.78 -6.81
CA THR A 454 0.27 -6.33 -6.71
C THR A 454 1.46 -5.83 -7.47
N ALA A 455 2.62 -6.45 -7.29
CA ALA A 455 3.79 -6.02 -8.03
C ALA A 455 3.61 -6.26 -9.54
N LEU A 456 2.92 -7.33 -9.98
CA LEU A 456 2.65 -7.56 -11.41
C LEU A 456 1.79 -6.43 -11.97
N ILE A 457 0.73 -6.09 -11.25
CA ILE A 457 -0.19 -5.02 -11.62
C ILE A 457 0.55 -3.66 -11.63
N CYS A 458 1.29 -3.32 -10.57
CA CYS A 458 2.10 -2.10 -10.50
C CYS A 458 3.11 -2.01 -11.66
N SER A 459 3.70 -3.13 -12.08
CA SER A 459 4.61 -3.18 -13.23
C SER A 459 3.93 -2.74 -14.54
N HIS A 460 2.69 -3.16 -14.78
CA HIS A 460 1.93 -2.78 -15.98
C HIS A 460 1.32 -1.38 -15.88
N PHE A 461 0.75 -1.02 -14.73
CA PHE A 461 0.23 0.33 -14.48
C PHE A 461 1.29 1.39 -14.55
N GLY A 462 2.47 1.13 -13.98
CA GLY A 462 3.59 2.07 -14.02
C GLY A 462 4.04 2.34 -15.45
N SER A 463 4.17 1.30 -16.28
CA SER A 463 4.45 1.46 -17.71
C SER A 463 3.33 2.17 -18.47
N HIS A 464 2.06 1.93 -18.15
CA HIS A 464 0.95 2.64 -18.80
C HIS A 464 0.96 4.12 -18.47
N LEU A 465 1.06 4.47 -17.19
CA LEU A 465 1.16 5.86 -16.75
C LEU A 465 2.35 6.56 -17.41
N ALA A 466 3.50 5.90 -17.45
CA ALA A 466 4.66 6.38 -18.18
C ALA A 466 4.35 6.61 -19.67
N SER A 467 3.71 5.64 -20.32
CA SER A 467 3.30 5.69 -21.73
C SER A 467 2.37 6.90 -21.99
N SER A 468 1.37 7.11 -21.14
CA SER A 468 0.47 8.26 -21.21
C SER A 468 1.19 9.61 -21.02
N CYS A 469 2.10 9.68 -20.05
CA CYS A 469 2.90 10.89 -19.81
C CYS A 469 3.80 11.23 -21.00
N ILE A 470 4.45 10.20 -21.57
CA ILE A 470 5.32 10.35 -22.74
C ILE A 470 4.50 10.78 -23.97
N ALA A 471 3.34 10.16 -24.21
CA ALA A 471 2.47 10.50 -25.34
C ALA A 471 1.97 11.95 -25.31
N THR A 472 1.72 12.46 -24.10
CA THR A 472 1.22 13.83 -23.87
C THR A 472 2.34 14.85 -23.64
N ASN A 473 3.61 14.45 -23.73
CA ASN A 473 4.78 15.27 -23.45
C ASN A 473 4.78 15.93 -22.05
N SER A 474 4.19 15.25 -21.06
CA SER A 474 4.01 15.73 -19.68
C SER A 474 5.07 15.16 -18.74
N MET A 475 6.35 15.20 -19.15
CA MET A 475 7.45 14.48 -18.47
C MET A 475 7.80 14.99 -17.06
N TYR A 476 7.24 16.12 -16.61
CA TYR A 476 7.47 16.72 -15.29
C TYR A 476 6.21 16.73 -14.40
N CYS A 477 5.23 15.88 -14.70
CA CYS A 477 4.01 15.80 -13.91
C CYS A 477 4.15 14.77 -12.77
N ARG A 478 3.28 14.91 -11.76
CA ARG A 478 3.14 13.97 -10.64
C ARG A 478 2.88 12.53 -11.09
N ASP A 479 2.22 12.35 -12.23
CA ASP A 479 1.95 11.01 -12.78
C ASP A 479 3.24 10.29 -13.22
N MET A 480 4.28 11.05 -13.59
CA MET A 480 5.60 10.52 -13.93
C MET A 480 6.34 9.97 -12.69
N GLU A 481 6.25 10.66 -11.56
CA GLU A 481 6.79 10.20 -10.27
C GLU A 481 6.04 8.95 -9.78
N MET A 482 4.72 8.92 -9.97
CA MET A 482 3.90 7.75 -9.67
C MET A 482 4.26 6.57 -10.57
N ALA A 483 4.43 6.77 -11.88
CA ALA A 483 4.86 5.74 -12.81
C ALA A 483 6.19 5.08 -12.38
N HIS A 484 7.17 5.90 -11.97
CA HIS A 484 8.43 5.43 -11.42
C HIS A 484 8.26 4.61 -10.14
N MET A 485 7.42 5.09 -9.21
CA MET A 485 7.10 4.37 -7.98
C MET A 485 6.49 3.00 -8.29
N PHE A 486 5.53 2.93 -9.21
CA PHE A 486 4.85 1.69 -9.59
C PHE A 486 5.77 0.69 -10.27
N LEU A 487 6.62 1.14 -11.20
CA LEU A 487 7.63 0.29 -11.81
C LEU A 487 8.65 -0.22 -10.76
N SER A 488 9.00 0.62 -9.79
CA SER A 488 9.87 0.23 -8.67
C SER A 488 9.20 -0.80 -7.75
N ILE A 489 7.90 -0.70 -7.51
CA ILE A 489 7.14 -1.75 -6.79
C ILE A 489 7.09 -3.02 -7.64
N GLY A 490 6.91 -2.89 -8.95
CA GLY A 490 6.85 -3.97 -9.92
C GLY A 490 8.10 -4.82 -10.02
N THR A 491 9.26 -4.33 -9.57
CA THR A 491 10.46 -5.18 -9.45
C THR A 491 10.30 -6.32 -8.43
N ASN A 492 9.23 -6.32 -7.61
CA ASN A 492 8.97 -7.34 -6.61
C ASN A 492 8.12 -8.53 -7.09
N SER A 493 7.46 -8.45 -8.25
CA SER A 493 6.57 -9.51 -8.75
C SER A 493 7.26 -10.59 -9.54
N ASP A 494 8.35 -10.21 -10.18
CA ASP A 494 9.24 -11.03 -11.00
C ASP A 494 10.52 -10.19 -11.09
N VAL A 495 11.56 -10.61 -10.38
CA VAL A 495 12.78 -9.80 -10.18
C VAL A 495 13.45 -9.48 -11.51
N THR A 496 13.19 -10.22 -12.57
CA THR A 496 13.76 -9.94 -13.88
C THR A 496 12.81 -9.12 -14.76
N ALA A 497 11.53 -9.49 -14.89
CA ALA A 497 10.63 -8.80 -15.81
C ALA A 497 10.28 -7.36 -15.39
N GLY A 498 9.89 -7.15 -14.12
CA GLY A 498 9.58 -5.80 -13.63
C GLY A 498 10.80 -4.88 -13.62
N THR A 499 11.97 -5.46 -13.33
CA THR A 499 13.25 -4.74 -13.33
C THR A 499 13.69 -4.37 -14.74
N LEU A 500 13.47 -5.23 -15.74
CA LEU A 500 13.72 -4.92 -17.15
C LEU A 500 12.76 -3.86 -17.69
N LYS A 501 11.49 -3.84 -17.24
CA LYS A 501 10.55 -2.74 -17.54
C LYS A 501 11.04 -1.41 -16.95
N LEU A 502 11.47 -1.40 -15.69
CA LEU A 502 12.04 -0.21 -15.05
C LEU A 502 13.31 0.29 -15.76
N ALA A 503 14.18 -0.62 -16.22
CA ALA A 503 15.35 -0.26 -17.02
C ALA A 503 14.96 0.36 -18.38
N GLY A 504 14.00 -0.24 -19.09
CA GLY A 504 13.46 0.30 -20.34
C GLY A 504 12.85 1.69 -20.16
N PHE A 505 12.09 1.88 -19.07
CA PHE A 505 11.55 3.17 -18.65
C PHE A 505 12.62 4.23 -18.46
N TYR A 506 13.69 3.94 -17.70
CA TYR A 506 14.78 4.90 -17.52
C TYR A 506 15.47 5.27 -18.83
N LEU A 507 15.69 4.30 -19.74
CA LEU A 507 16.26 4.59 -21.05
C LEU A 507 15.35 5.51 -21.88
N LYS A 508 14.04 5.31 -21.80
CA LYS A 508 13.07 6.16 -22.50
C LYS A 508 13.08 7.61 -22.00
N LEU A 509 13.40 7.82 -20.72
CA LEU A 509 13.59 9.14 -20.12
C LEU A 509 14.99 9.74 -20.37
N GLY A 510 15.90 9.03 -21.05
CA GLY A 510 17.29 9.46 -21.23
C GLY A 510 18.16 9.27 -19.97
N CYS A 511 17.68 8.57 -18.96
CA CYS A 511 18.38 8.32 -17.69
C CYS A 511 19.24 7.05 -17.74
N ALA A 512 20.18 6.97 -18.68
CA ALA A 512 20.97 5.76 -18.94
C ALA A 512 21.79 5.27 -17.72
N SER A 513 22.25 6.17 -16.85
CA SER A 513 22.99 5.80 -15.62
C SER A 513 22.12 5.08 -14.58
N LEU A 514 20.82 5.37 -14.53
CA LEU A 514 19.87 4.64 -13.68
C LEU A 514 19.53 3.28 -14.29
N ALA A 515 19.38 3.21 -15.62
CA ALA A 515 19.19 1.95 -16.32
C ALA A 515 20.37 0.98 -16.11
N GLU A 516 21.61 1.47 -16.18
CA GLU A 516 22.83 0.69 -15.92
C GLU A 516 22.81 0.04 -14.53
N LYS A 517 22.53 0.82 -13.48
CA LYS A 517 22.45 0.30 -12.10
C LYS A 517 21.46 -0.84 -11.96
N VAL A 518 20.30 -0.70 -12.61
CA VAL A 518 19.24 -1.71 -12.60
C VAL A 518 19.69 -2.97 -13.37
N LEU A 519 20.31 -2.81 -14.54
CA LEU A 519 20.75 -3.92 -15.38
C LEU A 519 21.92 -4.72 -14.75
N ILE A 520 22.81 -4.07 -14.00
CA ILE A 520 23.86 -4.75 -13.22
C ILE A 520 23.24 -5.71 -12.20
N ALA A 521 22.17 -5.28 -11.50
CA ALA A 521 21.48 -6.13 -10.53
C ALA A 521 20.81 -7.34 -11.21
N VAL A 522 20.22 -7.13 -12.39
CA VAL A 522 19.65 -8.22 -13.22
C VAL A 522 20.74 -9.22 -13.64
N GLU A 523 21.90 -8.75 -14.09
CA GLU A 523 22.99 -9.62 -14.51
C GLU A 523 23.57 -10.43 -13.34
N GLN A 524 23.74 -9.82 -12.17
CA GLN A 524 24.14 -10.54 -10.95
C GLN A 524 23.13 -11.62 -10.58
N HIS A 525 21.83 -11.33 -10.74
CA HIS A 525 20.76 -12.27 -10.50
C HIS A 525 20.83 -13.47 -11.46
N PHE A 526 21.01 -13.20 -12.77
CA PHE A 526 21.24 -14.26 -13.76
C PHE A 526 22.46 -15.11 -13.42
N ARG A 527 23.60 -14.49 -13.09
CA ARG A 527 24.83 -15.23 -12.72
C ARG A 527 24.58 -16.14 -11.53
N HIS A 528 23.95 -15.63 -10.46
CA HIS A 528 23.72 -16.41 -9.24
C HIS A 528 22.81 -17.62 -9.43
N TYR A 529 21.82 -17.54 -10.33
CA TYR A 529 20.81 -18.61 -10.50
C TYR A 529 20.97 -19.45 -11.78
N ILE A 530 21.85 -19.05 -12.72
CA ILE A 530 22.17 -19.80 -13.95
C ILE A 530 23.54 -20.50 -13.86
N SER A 531 24.51 -20.02 -13.06
CA SER A 531 25.89 -20.54 -13.14
C SER A 531 26.12 -21.95 -12.57
N ASP A 532 25.21 -22.47 -11.74
CA ASP A 532 25.40 -23.78 -11.07
C ASP A 532 24.47 -24.89 -11.61
N VAL A 533 23.67 -24.61 -12.64
CA VAL A 533 22.68 -25.57 -13.14
C VAL A 533 22.59 -25.48 -14.67
N SER A 534 22.46 -26.63 -15.35
CA SER A 534 22.27 -26.71 -16.81
C SER A 534 21.22 -25.69 -17.28
N PRO A 535 21.32 -25.08 -18.48
CA PRO A 535 20.29 -24.17 -19.01
C PRO A 535 18.88 -24.81 -19.08
N VAL A 536 18.79 -26.14 -19.01
CA VAL A 536 17.53 -26.90 -18.92
C VAL A 536 16.93 -26.90 -17.50
N GLU A 537 17.75 -26.65 -16.47
CA GLU A 537 17.42 -26.72 -15.04
C GLU A 537 17.39 -25.35 -14.33
N ALA A 538 17.70 -24.25 -15.02
CA ALA A 538 17.51 -22.91 -14.47
C ALA A 538 16.06 -22.71 -13.99
N LYS A 539 15.89 -22.08 -12.81
CA LYS A 539 14.60 -21.94 -12.12
C LYS A 539 13.71 -20.86 -12.77
N PHE A 540 13.43 -21.00 -14.05
CA PHE A 540 12.42 -20.19 -14.74
C PHE A 540 11.04 -20.40 -14.13
N PHE A 541 10.12 -19.43 -14.29
CA PHE A 541 8.70 -19.57 -13.95
C PHE A 541 7.99 -20.64 -14.81
N LYS A 542 8.34 -21.90 -14.57
CA LYS A 542 7.67 -23.08 -15.10
C LYS A 542 6.97 -23.76 -13.94
N GLU A 543 5.73 -24.17 -14.17
CA GLU A 543 4.87 -24.83 -13.17
C GLU A 543 5.62 -25.93 -12.39
N ASN A 544 6.33 -26.81 -13.09
CA ASN A 544 7.12 -27.90 -12.50
C ASN A 544 8.28 -27.43 -11.60
N THR A 545 8.94 -26.32 -11.95
CA THR A 545 10.04 -25.75 -11.15
C THR A 545 9.51 -25.13 -9.87
N ILE A 546 8.40 -24.40 -9.96
CA ILE A 546 7.74 -23.77 -8.81
C ILE A 546 7.29 -24.85 -7.83
N HIS A 547 6.65 -25.93 -8.31
CA HIS A 547 6.27 -27.08 -7.47
C HIS A 547 7.46 -27.70 -6.72
N LYS A 548 8.62 -27.83 -7.36
CA LYS A 548 9.85 -28.32 -6.72
C LYS A 548 10.34 -27.36 -5.63
N LEU A 549 10.31 -26.05 -5.87
CA LEU A 549 10.72 -25.04 -4.89
C LEU A 549 9.76 -24.91 -3.71
N MET A 550 8.46 -25.12 -3.92
CA MET A 550 7.46 -25.11 -2.86
C MET A 550 7.66 -26.27 -1.87
N SER A 551 8.29 -27.37 -2.29
CA SER A 551 8.66 -28.47 -1.38
C SER A 551 9.83 -28.14 -0.42
N GLU A 552 10.48 -26.98 -0.58
CA GLU A 552 11.62 -26.51 0.24
C GLU A 552 11.20 -25.53 1.36
N ASP A 553 9.92 -25.52 1.78
CA ASP A 553 9.41 -24.72 2.91
C ASP A 553 9.60 -23.19 2.75
N MET A 554 9.57 -22.71 1.50
CA MET A 554 9.75 -21.30 1.14
C MET A 554 8.42 -20.56 0.93
N THR A 555 8.38 -19.28 1.30
CA THR A 555 7.26 -18.37 0.96
C THR A 555 7.19 -18.10 -0.54
N THR A 556 6.00 -17.78 -1.08
CA THR A 556 5.83 -17.42 -2.50
C THR A 556 6.76 -16.27 -2.90
N ALA A 557 6.89 -15.23 -2.08
CA ALA A 557 7.81 -14.13 -2.34
C ALA A 557 9.29 -14.55 -2.40
N GLN A 558 9.71 -15.54 -1.60
CA GLN A 558 11.06 -16.11 -1.67
C GLN A 558 11.28 -16.95 -2.92
N ILE A 559 10.26 -17.67 -3.37
CA ILE A 559 10.30 -18.46 -4.60
C ILE A 559 10.43 -17.53 -5.81
N PHE A 560 9.59 -16.49 -5.91
CA PHE A 560 9.67 -15.50 -7.00
C PHE A 560 11.02 -14.77 -7.03
N LYS A 561 11.64 -14.53 -5.87
CA LYS A 561 13.00 -13.96 -5.78
C LYS A 561 14.13 -14.93 -6.14
N ARG A 562 13.85 -16.21 -6.35
CA ARG A 562 14.80 -17.23 -6.80
C ARG A 562 14.53 -17.67 -8.23
N CYS A 563 13.49 -17.10 -8.85
CA CYS A 563 13.04 -17.43 -10.19
C CYS A 563 13.29 -16.29 -11.15
N ILE A 564 13.48 -16.66 -12.41
CA ILE A 564 13.74 -15.74 -13.51
C ILE A 564 12.52 -15.71 -14.43
N ALA A 565 12.08 -14.51 -14.80
CA ALA A 565 11.13 -14.29 -15.89
C ALA A 565 11.48 -15.15 -17.11
N VAL A 566 10.49 -15.86 -17.67
CA VAL A 566 10.65 -16.45 -19.01
C VAL A 566 10.65 -15.32 -20.04
N SER A 567 9.67 -14.42 -19.94
CA SER A 567 9.48 -13.32 -20.87
C SER A 567 9.02 -12.05 -20.17
N VAL A 568 9.23 -10.92 -20.84
CA VAL A 568 8.70 -9.60 -20.50
C VAL A 568 7.57 -9.31 -21.47
N ILE A 569 6.40 -8.94 -20.93
CA ILE A 569 5.18 -8.67 -21.70
C ILE A 569 4.86 -7.18 -21.60
N TYR A 570 4.57 -6.54 -22.71
CA TYR A 570 4.01 -5.18 -22.76
C TYR A 570 2.67 -5.19 -23.51
N LEU A 571 1.70 -4.47 -22.96
CA LEU A 571 0.37 -4.25 -23.50
C LEU A 571 0.35 -3.08 -24.48
N PRO A 572 -0.68 -2.94 -25.34
CA PRO A 572 -0.80 -1.82 -26.28
C PRO A 572 -0.78 -0.46 -25.58
N SER A 573 -1.38 -0.41 -24.39
CA SER A 573 -1.45 0.80 -23.57
C SER A 573 -0.08 1.24 -23.02
N GLU A 574 0.93 0.36 -23.05
CA GLU A 574 2.30 0.61 -22.59
C GLU A 574 3.22 1.07 -23.75
N ILE A 575 2.71 1.21 -24.98
CA ILE A 575 3.53 1.34 -26.18
C ILE A 575 4.56 2.48 -26.16
N HIS A 576 4.18 3.66 -25.67
CA HIS A 576 5.08 4.81 -25.65
C HIS A 576 6.18 4.67 -24.59
N CYS A 577 6.02 3.78 -23.62
CA CYS A 577 7.03 3.43 -22.62
C CYS A 577 8.05 2.41 -23.15
N THR A 578 7.80 1.78 -24.29
CA THR A 578 8.73 0.80 -24.88
C THR A 578 9.78 1.45 -25.79
N LEU A 579 10.89 0.72 -25.99
CA LEU A 579 11.90 1.07 -26.98
C LEU A 579 11.42 0.73 -28.39
N PRO A 580 11.83 1.50 -29.42
CA PRO A 580 11.25 1.44 -30.77
C PRO A 580 11.05 0.04 -31.37
N PRO A 581 12.03 -0.89 -31.35
CA PRO A 581 11.86 -2.19 -32.00
C PRO A 581 10.80 -3.08 -31.33
N LEU A 582 10.47 -2.85 -30.05
CA LEU A 582 9.36 -3.51 -29.35
C LEU A 582 8.02 -2.82 -29.57
N GLY A 583 8.01 -1.51 -29.83
CA GLY A 583 6.77 -0.81 -30.20
C GLY A 583 6.16 -1.39 -31.48
N PHE A 584 7.00 -1.71 -32.48
CA PHE A 584 6.56 -2.36 -33.71
C PHE A 584 6.05 -3.80 -33.51
N GLU A 585 6.46 -4.48 -32.44
CA GLU A 585 5.96 -5.83 -32.09
C GLU A 585 4.50 -5.81 -31.60
N MET A 586 3.98 -4.65 -31.19
CA MET A 586 2.57 -4.49 -30.76
C MET A 586 1.61 -4.35 -31.96
N PHE A 587 2.10 -3.96 -33.13
CA PHE A 587 1.31 -3.76 -34.34
C PHE A 587 1.49 -4.92 -35.32
N ARG A 588 0.86 -6.04 -34.97
CA ARG A 588 0.90 -7.29 -35.73
C ARG A 588 -0.25 -7.35 -36.73
N SER A 589 -0.15 -6.64 -37.86
CA SER A 589 -1.12 -6.76 -38.97
C SER A 589 -0.72 -7.87 -39.96
N VAL A 590 -1.68 -8.67 -40.45
CA VAL A 590 -1.51 -9.52 -41.64
C VAL A 590 -1.68 -8.76 -42.97
N GLY A 591 -2.03 -7.47 -42.93
CA GLY A 591 -2.22 -6.61 -44.09
C GLY A 591 -0.94 -6.29 -44.88
N ALA A 592 -1.11 -5.83 -46.12
CA ALA A 592 -0.02 -5.31 -46.96
C ALA A 592 0.38 -3.87 -46.59
N ASP A 593 -0.57 -3.12 -46.04
CA ASP A 593 -0.33 -1.82 -45.44
C ASP A 593 -0.12 -2.02 -43.93
N PRO A 594 1.07 -1.69 -43.41
CA PRO A 594 1.37 -1.95 -42.02
C PRO A 594 0.53 -1.04 -41.09
N ASP A 595 0.02 0.12 -41.54
CA ASP A 595 -0.85 1.01 -40.75
C ASP A 595 -2.33 0.56 -40.66
N LEU A 596 -2.73 -0.50 -41.39
CA LEU A 596 -4.12 -0.94 -41.46
C LEU A 596 -4.32 -2.33 -40.86
N ARG A 597 -5.20 -2.42 -39.84
CA ARG A 597 -5.64 -3.67 -39.22
C ARG A 597 -6.73 -4.33 -40.06
N ASP A 598 -6.63 -5.63 -40.32
CA ASP A 598 -7.68 -6.47 -40.89
C ASP A 598 -8.59 -6.96 -39.75
N PRO A 599 -9.84 -6.46 -39.62
CA PRO A 599 -10.73 -6.77 -38.50
C PRO A 599 -11.16 -8.25 -38.43
N GLN A 600 -10.98 -9.01 -39.51
CA GLN A 600 -11.38 -10.42 -39.59
C GLN A 600 -10.18 -11.36 -39.43
N LYS A 601 -8.96 -10.90 -39.71
CA LYS A 601 -7.75 -11.74 -39.68
C LYS A 601 -6.77 -11.40 -38.57
N ASP A 602 -6.83 -10.21 -37.98
CA ASP A 602 -5.98 -9.81 -36.86
C ASP A 602 -6.62 -10.16 -35.50
N TYR A 603 -6.76 -11.46 -35.23
CA TYR A 603 -7.37 -12.04 -34.01
C TYR A 603 -6.41 -12.19 -32.82
N TRP A 604 -5.15 -11.76 -32.95
CA TRP A 604 -4.15 -11.87 -31.88
C TRP A 604 -4.30 -10.78 -30.82
N TYR A 605 -3.90 -11.10 -29.59
CA TYR A 605 -3.68 -10.10 -28.55
C TYR A 605 -2.51 -9.20 -28.97
N ASP A 606 -2.72 -7.88 -28.94
CA ASP A 606 -1.75 -6.84 -29.34
C ASP A 606 -0.61 -6.69 -28.30
N TRP A 607 -0.01 -7.79 -27.84
CA TRP A 607 1.04 -7.77 -26.81
C TRP A 607 2.42 -7.92 -27.46
N ALA A 608 3.38 -7.09 -27.02
CA ALA A 608 4.80 -7.34 -27.29
C ALA A 608 5.37 -8.27 -26.23
N VAL A 609 6.01 -9.36 -26.66
CA VAL A 609 6.61 -10.36 -25.78
C VAL A 609 8.05 -10.63 -26.21
N VAL A 610 8.96 -10.60 -25.25
CA VAL A 610 10.39 -10.85 -25.46
C VAL A 610 10.97 -11.68 -24.33
N ASP A 611 11.86 -12.62 -24.65
CA ASP A 611 12.58 -13.41 -23.65
C ASP A 611 13.48 -12.53 -22.78
N ALA A 612 13.42 -12.72 -21.46
CA ALA A 612 14.02 -11.78 -20.50
C ALA A 612 15.54 -11.64 -20.65
N ARG A 613 16.24 -12.72 -20.99
CA ARG A 613 17.70 -12.73 -21.08
C ARG A 613 18.21 -12.04 -22.36
N PRO A 614 17.76 -12.39 -23.58
CA PRO A 614 18.03 -11.59 -24.78
C PRO A 614 17.64 -10.12 -24.59
N TYR A 615 16.50 -9.84 -23.95
CA TYR A 615 16.08 -8.46 -23.70
C TYR A 615 17.04 -7.70 -22.77
N THR A 616 17.62 -8.38 -21.78
CA THR A 616 18.66 -7.80 -20.92
C THR A 616 19.85 -7.32 -21.74
N TYR A 617 20.36 -8.16 -22.65
CA TYR A 617 21.49 -7.79 -23.51
C TYR A 617 21.15 -6.66 -24.47
N PHE A 618 19.92 -6.64 -25.01
CA PHE A 618 19.43 -5.52 -25.80
C PHE A 618 19.40 -4.21 -25.01
N LEU A 619 18.86 -4.22 -23.78
CA LEU A 619 18.83 -3.02 -22.92
C LEU A 619 20.23 -2.59 -22.50
N GLN A 620 21.15 -3.52 -22.23
CA GLN A 620 22.56 -3.21 -21.98
C GLN A 620 23.20 -2.53 -23.17
N TYR A 621 22.98 -3.03 -24.39
CA TYR A 621 23.49 -2.41 -25.61
C TYR A 621 23.00 -0.95 -25.76
N GLN A 622 21.69 -0.73 -25.60
CA GLN A 622 21.11 0.63 -25.66
C GLN A 622 21.66 1.54 -24.55
N THR A 623 21.80 1.02 -23.33
CA THR A 623 22.34 1.76 -22.18
C THR A 623 23.79 2.18 -22.40
N TYR A 624 24.65 1.25 -22.79
CA TYR A 624 26.06 1.52 -23.01
C TYR A 624 26.30 2.39 -24.25
N SER A 625 25.43 2.32 -25.25
CA SER A 625 25.42 3.25 -26.38
C SER A 625 25.15 4.68 -25.90
N ALA A 626 24.12 4.88 -25.08
CA ALA A 626 23.77 6.19 -24.52
C ALA A 626 24.84 6.74 -23.56
N LEU A 627 25.60 5.87 -22.88
CA LEU A 627 26.72 6.24 -21.99
C LEU A 627 28.06 6.42 -22.71
N GLY A 628 28.15 6.11 -24.01
CA GLY A 628 29.41 6.16 -24.77
C GLY A 628 30.42 5.05 -24.39
N MET A 629 29.96 3.95 -23.81
CA MET A 629 30.79 2.83 -23.35
C MET A 629 30.97 1.77 -24.44
N GLU A 630 31.80 2.07 -25.45
CA GLU A 630 31.94 1.27 -26.68
C GLU A 630 32.26 -0.21 -26.43
N THR A 631 33.23 -0.53 -25.58
CA THR A 631 33.60 -1.93 -25.29
C THR A 631 32.43 -2.71 -24.68
N HIS A 632 31.72 -2.10 -23.72
CA HIS A 632 30.60 -2.73 -23.04
C HIS A 632 29.39 -2.90 -23.99
N ARG A 633 29.16 -1.90 -24.85
CA ARG A 633 28.16 -1.97 -25.92
C ARG A 633 28.42 -3.16 -26.85
N MET A 634 29.65 -3.33 -27.32
CA MET A 634 30.00 -4.43 -28.22
C MET A 634 29.89 -5.81 -27.55
N VAL A 635 30.26 -5.91 -26.26
CA VAL A 635 30.05 -7.14 -25.47
C VAL A 635 28.56 -7.46 -25.35
N ALA A 636 27.71 -6.47 -25.10
CA ALA A 636 26.26 -6.67 -25.02
C ALA A 636 25.68 -7.15 -26.36
N LEU A 637 26.14 -6.60 -27.49
CA LEU A 637 25.74 -7.04 -28.83
C LEU A 637 26.16 -8.50 -29.10
N GLN A 638 27.39 -8.87 -28.73
CA GLN A 638 27.88 -10.25 -28.85
C GLN A 638 27.08 -11.21 -27.99
N ASN A 639 26.76 -10.83 -26.75
CA ASN A 639 25.94 -11.64 -25.84
C ASN A 639 24.52 -11.84 -26.38
N LEU A 640 23.92 -10.81 -26.98
CA LEU A 640 22.62 -10.91 -27.64
C LEU A 640 22.67 -11.93 -28.79
N ALA A 641 23.66 -11.81 -29.69
CA ALA A 641 23.85 -12.76 -30.79
C ALA A 641 24.13 -14.18 -30.29
N TRP A 642 24.98 -14.33 -29.26
CA TRP A 642 25.32 -15.62 -28.67
C TRP A 642 24.09 -16.31 -28.07
N SER A 643 23.24 -15.56 -27.35
CA SER A 643 22.02 -16.10 -26.73
C SER A 643 21.09 -16.77 -27.75
N LEU A 644 20.99 -16.23 -28.96
CA LEU A 644 20.17 -16.77 -30.06
C LEU A 644 20.67 -18.12 -30.60
N THR A 645 21.93 -18.49 -30.34
CA THR A 645 22.54 -19.73 -30.85
C THR A 645 22.63 -20.85 -29.82
N GLN A 646 22.67 -20.51 -28.53
CA GLN A 646 22.95 -21.47 -27.46
C GLN A 646 21.74 -21.78 -26.57
N GLU A 647 20.73 -20.90 -26.56
CA GLU A 647 19.64 -20.99 -25.60
C GLU A 647 18.33 -21.41 -26.26
N ARG A 648 17.48 -22.09 -25.48
CA ARG A 648 16.11 -22.36 -25.90
C ARG A 648 15.27 -21.10 -25.69
N ILE A 649 15.25 -20.23 -26.70
CA ILE A 649 14.45 -19.01 -26.73
C ILE A 649 13.02 -19.33 -27.18
N MET A 650 12.03 -18.72 -26.53
CA MET A 650 10.61 -18.91 -26.82
C MET A 650 10.15 -17.99 -27.95
N HIS A 651 10.58 -16.72 -27.95
CA HIS A 651 10.21 -15.69 -28.92
C HIS A 651 11.42 -15.30 -29.77
N THR A 652 11.95 -16.29 -30.52
CA THR A 652 13.15 -16.14 -31.34
C THR A 652 12.99 -15.04 -32.40
N GLU A 653 11.78 -14.88 -32.96
CA GLU A 653 11.47 -13.83 -33.94
C GLU A 653 11.70 -12.43 -33.36
N THR A 654 11.22 -12.17 -32.13
CA THR A 654 11.37 -10.87 -31.46
C THR A 654 12.85 -10.61 -31.16
N CYS A 655 13.57 -11.64 -30.72
CA CYS A 655 14.99 -11.51 -30.40
C CYS A 655 15.85 -11.24 -31.64
N LEU A 656 15.52 -11.85 -32.79
CA LEU A 656 16.15 -11.56 -34.08
C LEU A 656 15.87 -10.12 -34.53
N ASN A 657 14.64 -9.62 -34.32
CA ASN A 657 14.27 -8.24 -34.62
C ASN A 657 15.04 -7.24 -33.75
N LEU A 658 15.29 -7.55 -32.48
CA LEU A 658 16.13 -6.73 -31.59
C LEU A 658 17.60 -6.73 -32.03
N LEU A 659 18.14 -7.90 -32.39
CA LEU A 659 19.52 -8.01 -32.88
C LEU A 659 19.71 -7.21 -34.17
N ALA A 660 18.78 -7.34 -35.13
CA ALA A 660 18.81 -6.60 -36.37
C ALA A 660 18.78 -5.08 -36.14
N TYR A 661 17.98 -4.62 -35.17
CA TYR A 661 17.94 -3.21 -34.78
C TYR A 661 19.30 -2.71 -34.27
N CYS A 662 19.98 -3.48 -33.41
CA CYS A 662 21.32 -3.12 -32.93
C CYS A 662 22.37 -3.15 -34.05
N LEU A 663 22.36 -4.18 -34.91
CA LEU A 663 23.27 -4.29 -36.07
C LEU A 663 23.12 -3.11 -37.02
N ARG A 664 21.89 -2.64 -37.23
CA ARG A 664 21.61 -1.43 -38.00
C ARG A 664 22.21 -0.18 -37.35
N GLN A 665 22.14 -0.04 -36.03
CA GLN A 665 22.78 1.07 -35.32
C GLN A 665 24.31 1.06 -35.45
N GLU A 666 24.92 -0.12 -35.62
CA GLU A 666 26.35 -0.26 -35.96
C GLU A 666 26.66 -0.12 -37.47
N GLY A 667 25.66 0.18 -38.32
CA GLY A 667 25.84 0.32 -39.77
C GLY A 667 25.95 -1.01 -40.54
N LEU A 668 25.70 -2.15 -39.91
CA LEU A 668 25.79 -3.49 -40.49
C LEU A 668 24.48 -3.90 -41.18
N LEU A 669 24.06 -3.14 -42.20
CA LEU A 669 22.74 -3.24 -42.81
C LEU A 669 22.44 -4.61 -43.46
N ASN A 670 23.43 -5.24 -44.11
CA ASN A 670 23.25 -6.56 -44.74
C ASN A 670 22.97 -7.64 -43.70
N LEU A 671 23.76 -7.66 -42.62
CA LEU A 671 23.56 -8.60 -41.51
C LEU A 671 22.22 -8.34 -40.81
N ALA A 672 21.83 -7.07 -40.62
CA ALA A 672 20.53 -6.73 -40.07
C ALA A 672 19.38 -7.30 -40.95
N LEU A 673 19.48 -7.15 -42.28
CA LEU A 673 18.48 -7.65 -43.22
C LEU A 673 18.38 -9.19 -43.20
N GLU A 674 19.51 -9.90 -43.13
CA GLU A 674 19.53 -11.36 -43.02
C GLU A 674 18.77 -11.85 -41.78
N HIS A 675 18.94 -11.18 -40.64
CA HIS A 675 18.27 -11.55 -39.39
C HIS A 675 16.76 -11.20 -39.42
N LEU A 676 16.38 -10.09 -40.07
CA LEU A 676 14.96 -9.75 -40.28
C LEU A 676 14.27 -10.75 -41.24
N GLN A 677 14.97 -11.20 -42.28
CA GLN A 677 14.48 -12.24 -43.18
C GLN A 677 14.32 -13.58 -42.46
N LEU A 678 15.28 -13.96 -41.62
CA LEU A 678 15.18 -15.16 -40.79
C LEU A 678 14.01 -15.06 -39.80
N SER A 679 13.81 -13.89 -39.19
CA SER A 679 12.65 -13.61 -38.34
C SER A 679 11.34 -13.82 -39.10
N LEU A 680 11.22 -13.29 -40.33
CA LEU A 680 10.05 -13.50 -41.19
C LEU A 680 9.86 -14.95 -41.61
N GLN A 681 10.94 -15.72 -41.80
CA GLN A 681 10.83 -17.16 -42.10
C GLN A 681 10.27 -17.93 -40.91
N LEU A 682 10.70 -17.59 -39.68
CA LEU A 682 10.17 -18.20 -38.46
C LEU A 682 8.72 -17.80 -38.20
N LYS A 683 8.38 -16.55 -38.50
CA LYS A 683 7.03 -16.00 -38.31
C LYS A 683 6.65 -15.06 -39.47
N PRO A 684 6.02 -15.59 -40.53
CA PRO A 684 5.70 -14.83 -41.74
C PRO A 684 4.56 -13.81 -41.58
N GLU A 685 3.67 -14.07 -40.63
CA GLU A 685 2.50 -13.27 -40.29
C GLU A 685 2.73 -12.58 -38.95
N HIS A 686 2.14 -11.40 -38.70
CA HIS A 686 2.17 -10.78 -37.38
C HIS A 686 3.59 -10.57 -36.79
N ASN A 687 4.52 -10.04 -37.60
CA ASN A 687 5.93 -9.89 -37.25
C ASN A 687 6.45 -8.46 -37.50
N ALA A 688 7.10 -7.86 -36.51
CA ALA A 688 7.65 -6.51 -36.57
C ALA A 688 8.77 -6.34 -37.62
N ALA A 689 9.36 -7.43 -38.10
CA ALA A 689 10.40 -7.39 -39.12
C ALA A 689 9.94 -6.66 -40.39
N LYS A 690 8.66 -6.75 -40.77
CA LYS A 690 8.10 -6.02 -41.93
C LYS A 690 8.25 -4.50 -41.77
N TRP A 691 7.95 -4.00 -40.58
CA TRP A 691 8.09 -2.58 -40.23
C TRP A 691 9.54 -2.12 -40.26
N GLN A 692 10.45 -2.92 -39.68
CA GLN A 692 11.87 -2.57 -39.65
C GLN A 692 12.49 -2.58 -41.07
N ILE A 693 12.10 -3.53 -41.92
CA ILE A 693 12.51 -3.55 -43.33
C ILE A 693 11.95 -2.34 -44.07
N PHE A 694 10.67 -2.00 -43.88
CA PHE A 694 10.04 -0.83 -44.51
C PHE A 694 10.72 0.48 -44.09
N ASP A 695 11.00 0.68 -42.80
CA ASP A 695 11.74 1.84 -42.29
C ASP A 695 13.17 1.90 -42.87
N MET A 696 13.87 0.76 -42.94
CA MET A 696 15.18 0.68 -43.60
C MET A 696 15.13 1.07 -45.08
N LEU A 697 14.14 0.59 -45.83
CA LEU A 697 13.97 0.91 -47.25
C LEU A 697 13.61 2.38 -47.46
N THR A 698 12.78 2.95 -46.58
CA THR A 698 12.38 4.36 -46.62
C THR A 698 13.56 5.29 -46.32
N GLN A 699 14.41 4.95 -45.35
CA GLN A 699 15.64 5.71 -45.05
C GLN A 699 16.65 5.64 -46.20
N LEU A 700 16.79 4.47 -46.84
CA LEU A 700 17.64 4.32 -48.04
C LEU A 700 17.10 5.09 -49.24
N TYR A 701 15.77 5.20 -49.38
CA TYR A 701 15.12 5.97 -50.45
C TYR A 701 15.28 7.48 -50.23
N ASN A 702 15.02 7.98 -49.02
CA ASN A 702 15.17 9.39 -48.68
C ASN A 702 16.64 9.87 -48.74
N ASN A 703 17.61 9.00 -48.43
CA ASN A 703 19.03 9.31 -48.59
C ASN A 703 19.51 9.31 -50.05
N ARG A 704 18.73 8.78 -51.00
CA ARG A 704 19.03 8.86 -52.45
C ARG A 704 18.56 10.17 -53.10
N GLU A 705 17.65 10.91 -52.49
CA GLU A 705 17.23 12.24 -52.98
C GLU A 705 18.17 13.38 -52.53
N VAL A 706 19.21 13.09 -51.75
CA VAL A 706 20.23 14.05 -51.28
C VAL A 706 21.57 13.91 -52.03
N PHE A 707 21.65 13.08 -53.08
CA PHE A 707 22.84 12.94 -53.93
C PHE A 707 22.64 13.48 -55.34
#